data_AF-A0A4Q5P828-F1
#
_entry.id   AF-A0A4Q5P828-F1
#
_cell.length_a   1.000
_cell.length_b   1.000
_cell.length_c   1.000
_cell.angle_alpha   90.00
_cell.angle_beta   90.00
_cell.angle_gamma   90.00
#
_symmetry.space_group_name_H-M   'P 1'
#
loop_
_entity.id
_entity.type
_entity.pdbx_description
1 polymer ?
#
loop_
_entity_poly.entity_id
_entity_poly.type
_entity_poly.pdbx_seq_one_letter_code
_entity_poly.pdbx_strand_id
1 'polypeptide(L)'
;MRSIFSSRLCLLACAISSSLILAGCGGDSAPAATGASSTISSFDFTGTAAVGMPVSGGRVSARCADGITYPVSGTVLTNASGTFALSVPAAALPCALQLAGGTPNVTLYSFVATGSSSTINITPLTDIVTALALRNGASQSDIDLWFTSGLTPAGLRAAAAALPDATGQLTIALQQPSSNYGVTVIGGFDPFTTAFSPVAGNAYDDLLEAVQRALNAQGSSFTALRNNFAAAGSAALPPPTPAQSNPDPTPTTPSTPTPTSTLSALDQLKAVAGTYGFTVQPTLTSSGDIGVTPRGVRYDDGYPACTPLGTAGGPTVADAWTAQLVIAADGNVTLRNPANTSQAISMPSAGASGSETYSVSVYPYATAWSQINAGSKTLQVRNAIAYTQQGHQGNLSENFDVLIGIDAGGVVRSVQLSGSSASPRKAFCPASFDESPTDPLGPLKALAGSYTVFSSYLDTTPTWTGVTIAGDGGLSFTGGAAIPAASIRRLGLQKRANDGTLWALSVYPASDLNGDGTVDKNDVVNIFLAANGTVRDVQTQGASNTLAEVAVVATALPTYDDTLAPQLTGNGVIGRIGTTTYVATSTESGALVQLGGSGRLDIFARNSQSATNHVAWRITANAVPLVAGTTYNCTNGTIGSSSQGTAVLFDDAVGILTSANSGPSPVQPRFSTRAGGSCAVTITHVTNGNGAGAVTAVQGYFRAVVFETYTKTYVETSGYFRYGAAN
;
A
#
# COMPACT_ATOMS: atom_id res chain seq x y z
N MET A 1 39.33 64.54 33.51
CA MET A 1 38.64 64.08 34.73
C MET A 1 38.72 62.55 34.76
N ARG A 2 39.24 61.98 35.87
CA ARG A 2 38.98 60.67 36.55
C ARG A 2 38.33 59.55 35.71
N SER A 3 38.64 58.24 35.76
CA SER A 3 39.35 57.30 36.65
C SER A 3 39.17 55.90 35.97
N ILE A 4 40.20 55.09 35.66
CA ILE A 4 40.75 53.91 36.40
C ILE A 4 39.73 52.85 36.88
N PHE A 5 40.02 51.58 36.52
CA PHE A 5 39.85 50.24 37.19
C PHE A 5 39.41 49.17 36.14
N SER A 6 39.88 47.92 36.03
CA SER A 6 40.88 47.03 36.69
C SER A 6 41.02 45.78 35.75
N SER A 7 42.21 45.30 35.34
CA SER A 7 42.99 44.18 35.93
C SER A 7 42.38 42.77 35.73
N ARG A 8 43.05 41.64 35.40
CA ARG A 8 44.34 41.15 34.87
C ARG A 8 44.20 39.60 34.79
N LEU A 9 45.13 38.91 34.10
CA LEU A 9 45.45 37.45 34.11
C LEU A 9 44.50 36.53 33.28
N CYS A 10 44.95 35.55 32.48
CA CYS A 10 46.17 34.73 32.56
C CYS A 10 46.49 34.01 31.21
N LEU A 11 47.77 34.03 30.81
CA LEU A 11 48.60 33.04 30.04
C LEU A 11 48.13 32.45 28.68
N LEU A 12 48.88 32.69 27.58
CA LEU A 12 49.98 31.85 26.97
C LEU A 12 49.41 30.65 26.16
N ALA A 13 49.86 30.22 24.97
CA ALA A 13 50.92 30.55 24.02
C ALA A 13 50.63 29.75 22.72
N CYS A 14 50.93 30.27 21.53
CA CYS A 14 51.81 29.62 20.54
C CYS A 14 51.85 30.45 19.24
N ALA A 15 53.07 30.65 18.75
CA ALA A 15 53.45 31.43 17.59
C ALA A 15 53.72 30.52 16.37
N ILE A 16 54.18 31.16 15.27
CA ILE A 16 54.91 30.65 14.08
C ILE A 16 54.04 30.69 12.80
N SER A 17 54.12 31.74 11.95
CA SER A 17 55.14 32.02 10.88
C SER A 17 54.94 31.08 9.66
N SER A 18 55.02 31.39 8.36
CA SER A 18 55.45 32.50 7.47
C SER A 18 54.97 32.10 6.03
N SER A 19 54.40 32.95 5.17
CA SER A 19 55.00 33.90 4.20
C SER A 19 55.58 33.32 2.88
N LEU A 20 55.38 34.07 1.77
CA LEU A 20 56.04 34.13 0.43
C LEU A 20 55.41 33.31 -0.74
N ILE A 21 54.71 33.91 -1.74
CA ILE A 21 55.08 34.79 -2.90
C ILE A 21 55.71 34.02 -4.09
N LEU A 22 55.05 34.04 -5.26
CA LEU A 22 55.72 34.25 -6.56
C LEU A 22 54.75 34.82 -7.64
N ALA A 23 55.28 35.80 -8.38
CA ALA A 23 54.61 36.65 -9.35
C ALA A 23 54.78 36.15 -10.80
N GLY A 24 53.80 36.49 -11.66
CA GLY A 24 53.88 36.41 -13.12
C GLY A 24 53.19 37.63 -13.75
N CYS A 25 54.01 38.50 -14.36
CA CYS A 25 53.75 39.70 -15.18
C CYS A 25 52.98 39.35 -16.47
N GLY A 26 52.25 40.20 -17.22
CA GLY A 26 51.97 41.65 -17.28
C GLY A 26 50.68 41.82 -18.14
N GLY A 27 50.04 42.98 -18.34
CA GLY A 27 50.46 44.36 -18.39
C GLY A 27 50.04 44.91 -19.76
N ASP A 28 48.90 45.64 -19.84
CA ASP A 28 48.68 46.82 -20.71
C ASP A 28 47.28 47.42 -20.50
N SER A 29 47.20 48.75 -20.55
CA SER A 29 46.21 49.59 -19.86
C SER A 29 45.06 50.09 -20.75
N ALA A 30 43.83 50.12 -20.22
CA ALA A 30 42.72 50.99 -20.66
C ALA A 30 41.71 51.19 -19.49
N PRO A 31 40.98 52.33 -19.43
CA PRO A 31 40.48 52.91 -18.19
C PRO A 31 39.24 52.22 -17.63
N ALA A 32 39.03 52.42 -16.33
CA ALA A 32 37.94 51.88 -15.53
C ALA A 32 36.55 52.11 -16.16
N ALA A 33 35.87 51.01 -16.48
CA ALA A 33 34.41 50.95 -16.55
C ALA A 33 33.92 50.22 -15.29
N THR A 34 33.39 50.99 -14.34
CA THR A 34 32.60 50.47 -13.23
C THR A 34 31.35 49.82 -13.79
N GLY A 35 31.29 48.49 -13.70
CA GLY A 35 30.13 47.70 -14.13
C GLY A 35 30.44 46.22 -14.11
N ALA A 36 30.62 45.63 -12.92
CA ALA A 36 30.55 44.18 -12.79
C ALA A 36 29.13 43.74 -13.18
N SER A 37 28.95 43.36 -14.44
CA SER A 37 27.74 42.69 -14.91
C SER A 37 27.67 41.36 -14.18
N SER A 38 26.85 41.28 -13.14
CA SER A 38 26.47 40.03 -12.52
C SER A 38 25.80 39.18 -13.60
N THR A 39 26.48 38.16 -14.10
CA THR A 39 25.87 37.16 -14.99
C THR A 39 24.76 36.48 -14.20
N ILE A 40 23.51 36.90 -14.43
CA ILE A 40 22.33 36.22 -13.89
C ILE A 40 22.34 34.82 -14.49
N SER A 41 22.44 33.78 -13.66
CA SER A 41 22.35 32.41 -14.12
C SER A 41 20.95 32.15 -14.68
N SER A 42 20.85 31.85 -15.97
CA SER A 42 19.63 31.36 -16.60
C SER A 42 19.50 29.85 -16.42
N PHE A 43 18.27 29.39 -16.43
CA PHE A 43 17.90 27.99 -16.52
C PHE A 43 17.10 27.81 -17.81
N ASP A 44 17.72 27.10 -18.75
CA ASP A 44 17.15 26.81 -20.06
C ASP A 44 16.58 25.39 -20.05
N PHE A 45 15.34 25.25 -20.49
CA PHE A 45 14.70 23.94 -20.59
C PHE A 45 13.88 23.82 -21.86
N THR A 46 13.72 22.58 -22.29
CA THR A 46 12.92 22.17 -23.44
C THR A 46 11.81 21.25 -22.98
N GLY A 47 10.78 21.07 -23.80
CA GLY A 47 9.64 20.26 -23.42
C GLY A 47 8.81 19.83 -24.60
N THR A 48 7.94 18.85 -24.35
CA THR A 48 6.93 18.38 -25.30
C THR A 48 5.54 18.67 -24.74
N ALA A 49 4.69 19.27 -25.57
CA ALA A 49 3.28 19.43 -25.32
C ALA A 49 2.47 18.45 -26.17
N ALA A 50 1.75 17.52 -25.51
CA ALA A 50 0.98 16.49 -26.20
C ALA A 50 -0.22 16.00 -25.39
N VAL A 51 -1.21 15.46 -26.09
CA VAL A 51 -2.44 14.85 -25.54
C VAL A 51 -2.69 13.44 -26.08
N GLY A 52 -1.63 12.69 -26.40
CA GLY A 52 -1.68 11.49 -27.26
C GLY A 52 -1.50 11.82 -28.74
N MET A 53 -1.16 13.08 -29.03
CA MET A 53 -0.68 13.61 -30.29
C MET A 53 -0.04 14.98 -29.98
N PRO A 54 0.90 15.48 -30.80
CA PRO A 54 1.52 16.78 -30.55
C PRO A 54 0.49 17.90 -30.57
N VAL A 55 0.57 18.83 -29.61
CA VAL A 55 -0.19 20.09 -29.67
C VAL A 55 0.64 21.11 -30.42
N SER A 56 0.28 21.39 -31.67
CA SER A 56 1.03 22.34 -32.52
C SER A 56 0.50 23.77 -32.43
N GLY A 57 1.39 24.76 -32.37
CA GLY A 57 1.03 26.18 -32.35
C GLY A 57 0.41 26.66 -31.03
N GLY A 58 0.53 25.90 -29.95
CA GLY A 58 0.09 26.30 -28.62
C GLY A 58 1.07 27.28 -27.98
N ARG A 59 0.55 28.32 -27.30
CA ARG A 59 1.37 29.32 -26.61
C ARG A 59 1.81 28.80 -25.26
N VAL A 60 3.12 28.79 -25.01
CA VAL A 60 3.71 28.43 -23.71
C VAL A 60 4.12 29.69 -22.95
N SER A 61 3.75 29.76 -21.68
CA SER A 61 4.19 30.80 -20.75
C SER A 61 4.49 30.22 -19.37
N ALA A 62 5.40 30.85 -18.62
CA ALA A 62 5.76 30.46 -17.26
C ALA A 62 5.61 31.65 -16.30
N ARG A 63 4.87 31.48 -15.21
CA ARG A 63 4.75 32.45 -14.12
C ARG A 63 5.59 31.99 -12.94
N CYS A 64 6.56 32.80 -12.56
CA CYS A 64 7.63 32.40 -11.64
C CYS A 64 7.52 33.06 -10.26
N ALA A 65 8.29 32.58 -9.29
CA ALA A 65 8.27 33.05 -7.90
C ALA A 65 8.82 34.47 -7.72
N ASP A 66 9.51 35.00 -8.73
CA ASP A 66 9.88 36.42 -8.85
C ASP A 66 8.68 37.33 -9.23
N GLY A 67 7.52 36.75 -9.53
CA GLY A 67 6.31 37.44 -9.94
C GLY A 67 6.27 37.80 -11.44
N ILE A 68 7.28 37.43 -12.21
CA ILE A 68 7.39 37.72 -13.64
C ILE A 68 6.80 36.58 -14.47
N THR A 69 6.24 36.93 -15.63
CA THR A 69 5.81 35.96 -16.65
C THR A 69 6.86 35.89 -17.77
N TYR A 70 7.30 34.68 -18.07
CA TYR A 70 8.27 34.37 -19.13
C TYR A 70 7.56 33.69 -20.32
N PRO A 71 8.00 33.96 -21.57
CA PRO A 71 9.07 34.89 -21.90
C PRO A 71 8.63 36.35 -21.66
N VAL A 72 9.55 37.20 -21.20
CA VAL A 72 9.24 38.63 -20.92
C VAL A 72 8.94 39.41 -22.20
N SER A 73 9.48 38.94 -23.33
CA SER A 73 9.22 39.49 -24.66
C SER A 73 9.06 38.36 -25.68
N GLY A 74 8.25 38.60 -26.72
CA GLY A 74 7.97 37.61 -27.74
C GLY A 74 6.89 36.60 -27.33
N THR A 75 6.86 35.46 -28.02
CA THR A 75 5.90 34.38 -27.76
C THR A 75 6.58 33.06 -28.08
N VAL A 76 6.54 32.12 -27.15
CA VAL A 76 6.97 30.74 -27.39
C VAL A 76 5.76 29.96 -27.86
N LEU A 77 5.88 29.35 -29.05
CA LEU A 77 4.89 28.44 -29.61
C LEU A 77 5.47 27.04 -29.71
N THR A 78 4.63 26.04 -29.50
CA THR A 78 5.00 24.65 -29.80
C THR A 78 5.07 24.45 -31.32
N ASN A 79 6.04 23.67 -31.79
CA ASN A 79 6.18 23.36 -33.22
C ASN A 79 5.26 22.21 -33.67
N ALA A 80 5.46 21.69 -34.88
CA ALA A 80 4.67 20.58 -35.43
C ALA A 80 4.79 19.27 -34.61
N SER A 81 5.92 19.07 -33.92
CA SER A 81 6.17 17.93 -33.04
C SER A 81 5.75 18.21 -31.59
N GLY A 82 5.08 19.33 -31.31
CA GLY A 82 4.67 19.74 -29.98
C GLY A 82 5.82 20.24 -29.09
N THR A 83 7.05 20.37 -29.63
CA THR A 83 8.20 20.75 -28.81
C THR A 83 8.31 22.27 -28.65
N PHE A 84 8.80 22.70 -27.50
CA PHE A 84 9.06 24.10 -27.16
C PHE A 84 10.35 24.25 -26.36
N ALA A 85 10.85 25.49 -26.27
CA ALA A 85 11.99 25.86 -25.44
C ALA A 85 11.71 27.17 -24.72
N LEU A 86 12.08 27.27 -23.44
CA LEU A 86 11.92 28.47 -22.63
C LEU A 86 13.15 28.67 -21.74
N SER A 87 13.48 29.93 -21.48
CA SER A 87 14.55 30.34 -20.58
C SER A 87 13.98 31.20 -19.46
N VAL A 88 14.34 30.89 -18.21
CA VAL A 88 13.98 31.65 -17.02
C VAL A 88 15.21 31.86 -16.15
N PRO A 89 15.34 32.95 -15.37
CA PRO A 89 16.40 33.05 -14.38
C PRO A 89 16.31 31.92 -13.36
N ALA A 90 17.44 31.29 -13.01
CA ALA A 90 17.44 30.20 -12.02
C ALA A 90 16.92 30.67 -10.65
N ALA A 91 17.14 31.94 -10.31
CA ALA A 91 16.63 32.57 -9.10
C ALA A 91 15.11 32.86 -9.11
N ALA A 92 14.45 32.75 -10.28
CA ALA A 92 13.00 32.94 -10.41
C ALA A 92 12.20 31.67 -10.08
N LEU A 93 12.85 30.51 -10.01
CA LEU A 93 12.19 29.24 -9.69
C LEU A 93 11.63 29.25 -8.25
N PRO A 94 10.53 28.53 -7.96
CA PRO A 94 9.73 27.70 -8.88
C PRO A 94 8.83 28.49 -9.84
N CYS A 95 8.43 27.85 -10.95
CA CYS A 95 7.52 28.43 -11.94
C CYS A 95 6.37 27.48 -12.28
N ALA A 96 5.16 28.03 -12.44
CA ALA A 96 4.03 27.32 -13.05
C ALA A 96 3.97 27.63 -14.54
N LEU A 97 3.68 26.62 -15.36
CA LEU A 97 3.61 26.74 -16.81
C LEU A 97 2.17 26.60 -17.28
N GLN A 98 1.83 27.32 -18.35
CA GLN A 98 0.58 27.18 -19.07
C GLN A 98 0.86 27.03 -20.57
N LEU A 99 0.24 26.02 -21.16
CA LEU A 99 0.00 25.93 -22.60
C LEU A 99 -1.43 26.39 -22.87
N ALA A 100 -1.62 27.30 -23.84
CA ALA A 100 -2.94 27.76 -24.26
C ALA A 100 -3.07 27.76 -25.79
N GLY A 101 -4.18 27.21 -26.30
CA GLY A 101 -4.51 27.19 -27.72
C GLY A 101 -3.92 25.97 -28.45
N GLY A 102 -3.49 26.18 -29.69
CA GLY A 102 -2.90 25.15 -30.54
C GLY A 102 -3.90 24.24 -31.26
N THR A 103 -3.38 23.22 -31.93
CA THR A 103 -4.16 22.15 -32.56
C THR A 103 -3.65 20.80 -32.04
N PRO A 104 -4.48 20.03 -31.30
CA PRO A 104 -5.84 20.38 -30.86
C PRO A 104 -5.87 21.56 -29.87
N ASN A 105 -6.99 22.29 -29.84
CA ASN A 105 -7.15 23.46 -28.97
C ASN A 105 -7.36 23.02 -27.51
N VAL A 106 -6.35 23.21 -26.66
CA VAL A 106 -6.36 22.80 -25.25
C VAL A 106 -5.72 23.85 -24.36
N THR A 107 -6.05 23.81 -23.07
CA THR A 107 -5.32 24.54 -22.03
C THR A 107 -4.83 23.52 -21.01
N LEU A 108 -3.52 23.48 -20.79
CA LEU A 108 -2.85 22.51 -19.91
C LEU A 108 -1.83 23.23 -19.03
N TYR A 109 -1.64 22.72 -17.82
CA TYR A 109 -0.69 23.26 -16.86
C TYR A 109 0.44 22.26 -16.57
N SER A 110 1.59 22.82 -16.19
CA SER A 110 2.75 22.06 -15.75
C SER A 110 3.55 22.89 -14.74
N PHE A 111 4.67 22.37 -14.28
CA PHE A 111 5.44 22.98 -13.21
C PHE A 111 6.93 22.75 -13.35
N VAL A 112 7.72 23.76 -12.99
CA VAL A 112 9.18 23.69 -12.83
C VAL A 112 9.49 23.98 -11.37
N ALA A 113 9.71 22.93 -10.60
CA ALA A 113 10.01 23.06 -9.17
C ALA A 113 11.46 23.50 -8.93
N THR A 114 12.40 22.93 -9.70
CA THR A 114 13.85 23.10 -9.54
C THR A 114 14.53 23.21 -10.90
N GLY A 115 15.74 23.78 -10.91
CA GLY A 115 16.57 23.95 -12.12
C GLY A 115 17.39 22.70 -12.46
N SER A 116 16.92 21.50 -12.12
CA SER A 116 17.73 20.27 -12.19
C SER A 116 17.46 19.41 -13.42
N SER A 117 16.37 19.65 -14.17
CA SER A 117 16.01 18.90 -15.38
C SER A 117 15.92 19.82 -16.59
N SER A 118 16.64 19.52 -17.67
CA SER A 118 16.49 20.26 -18.93
C SER A 118 15.20 19.94 -19.70
N THR A 119 14.40 18.99 -19.22
CA THR A 119 13.16 18.52 -19.86
C THR A 119 11.97 18.80 -18.94
N ILE A 120 10.96 19.50 -19.47
CA ILE A 120 9.71 19.85 -18.79
C ILE A 120 8.53 19.70 -19.75
N ASN A 121 7.75 18.66 -19.60
CA ASN A 121 6.60 18.37 -20.47
C ASN A 121 5.35 19.15 -20.03
N ILE A 122 4.42 19.36 -20.97
CA ILE A 122 3.08 19.89 -20.70
C ILE A 122 2.04 18.91 -21.28
N THR A 123 1.48 18.06 -20.43
CA THR A 123 0.56 16.98 -20.81
C THR A 123 -0.66 16.97 -19.87
N PRO A 124 -1.74 16.23 -20.21
CA PRO A 124 -2.84 15.98 -19.28
C PRO A 124 -2.39 15.41 -17.92
N LEU A 125 -1.29 14.65 -17.87
CA LEU A 125 -0.78 14.10 -16.61
C LEU A 125 -0.11 15.17 -15.76
N THR A 126 0.72 16.05 -16.36
CA THR A 126 1.32 17.18 -15.62
C THR A 126 0.24 18.16 -15.14
N ASP A 127 -0.83 18.31 -15.91
CA ASP A 127 -1.98 19.15 -15.58
C ASP A 127 -2.73 18.65 -14.33
N ILE A 128 -3.02 17.35 -14.29
CA ILE A 128 -3.61 16.68 -13.11
C ILE A 128 -2.71 16.82 -11.88
N VAL A 129 -1.41 16.54 -12.02
CA VAL A 129 -0.48 16.63 -10.87
C VAL A 129 -0.36 18.06 -10.37
N THR A 130 -0.32 19.04 -11.27
CA THR A 130 -0.29 20.46 -10.88
C THR A 130 -1.57 20.83 -10.14
N ALA A 131 -2.75 20.41 -10.62
CA ALA A 131 -4.02 20.67 -9.93
C ALA A 131 -4.09 20.02 -8.54
N LEU A 132 -3.59 18.79 -8.37
CA LEU A 132 -3.50 18.12 -7.07
C LEU A 132 -2.55 18.83 -6.10
N ALA A 133 -1.39 19.26 -6.57
CA ALA A 133 -0.41 19.98 -5.76
C ALA A 133 -1.00 21.30 -5.24
N LEU A 134 -1.82 21.99 -6.04
CA LEU A 134 -2.53 23.20 -5.61
C LEU A 134 -3.57 22.94 -4.52
N ARG A 135 -4.31 21.84 -4.60
CA ARG A 135 -5.23 21.44 -3.53
C ARG A 135 -4.47 21.15 -2.23
N ASN A 136 -3.38 20.39 -2.32
CA ASN A 136 -2.62 19.93 -1.14
C ASN A 136 -1.81 21.07 -0.48
N GLY A 137 -1.31 22.02 -1.26
CA GLY A 137 -0.40 23.07 -0.78
C GLY A 137 -0.94 24.50 -0.76
N ALA A 138 -1.92 24.84 -1.62
CA ALA A 138 -2.37 26.23 -1.82
C ALA A 138 -3.86 26.48 -1.52
N SER A 139 -4.60 25.45 -1.08
CA SER A 139 -6.04 25.51 -0.74
C SER A 139 -6.95 26.04 -1.86
N GLN A 140 -6.51 25.94 -3.12
CA GLN A 140 -7.27 26.39 -4.30
C GLN A 140 -7.65 25.18 -5.16
N SER A 141 -8.94 25.06 -5.50
CA SER A 141 -9.47 23.93 -6.28
C SER A 141 -9.53 24.18 -7.80
N ASP A 142 -9.36 25.43 -8.23
CA ASP A 142 -9.42 25.83 -9.64
C ASP A 142 -8.06 26.36 -10.10
N ILE A 143 -7.39 25.59 -10.96
CA ILE A 143 -6.07 25.92 -11.49
C ILE A 143 -6.09 27.10 -12.46
N ASP A 144 -7.19 27.31 -13.18
CA ASP A 144 -7.29 28.38 -14.16
C ASP A 144 -7.36 29.71 -13.40
N LEU A 145 -8.24 29.80 -12.39
CA LEU A 145 -8.36 30.95 -11.50
C LEU A 145 -7.08 31.19 -10.69
N TRP A 146 -6.44 30.12 -10.22
CA TRP A 146 -5.17 30.20 -9.53
C TRP A 146 -4.09 30.79 -10.44
N PHE A 147 -3.94 30.26 -11.65
CA PHE A 147 -2.90 30.70 -12.58
C PHE A 147 -3.12 32.13 -13.07
N THR A 148 -4.36 32.59 -13.23
CA THR A 148 -4.63 33.97 -13.67
C THR A 148 -4.51 34.98 -12.54
N SER A 149 -5.11 34.69 -11.39
CA SER A 149 -5.35 35.69 -10.32
C SER A 149 -4.89 35.28 -8.93
N GLY A 150 -4.73 33.98 -8.65
CA GLY A 150 -4.34 33.46 -7.33
C GLY A 150 -2.84 33.20 -7.15
N LEU A 151 -2.04 33.39 -8.19
CA LEU A 151 -0.63 33.04 -8.19
C LEU A 151 0.20 34.03 -7.35
N THR A 152 0.73 33.53 -6.23
CA THR A 152 1.64 34.26 -5.35
C THR A 152 2.96 33.48 -5.21
N PRO A 153 4.09 34.13 -4.89
CA PRO A 153 5.35 33.44 -4.64
C PRO A 153 5.26 32.38 -3.53
N ALA A 154 4.47 32.64 -2.49
CA ALA A 154 4.23 31.69 -1.41
C ALA A 154 3.40 30.48 -1.90
N GLY A 155 2.34 30.73 -2.67
CA GLY A 155 1.51 29.68 -3.27
C GLY A 155 2.29 28.81 -4.26
N LEU A 156 3.18 29.40 -5.06
CA LEU A 156 4.09 28.66 -5.94
C LEU A 156 5.03 27.74 -5.16
N ARG A 157 5.64 28.24 -4.07
CA ARG A 157 6.52 27.41 -3.22
C ARG A 157 5.76 26.29 -2.53
N ALA A 158 4.54 26.54 -2.07
CA ALA A 158 3.70 25.53 -1.45
C ALA A 158 3.26 24.46 -2.45
N ALA A 159 2.88 24.86 -3.67
CA ALA A 159 2.59 23.94 -4.76
C ALA A 159 3.82 23.09 -5.13
N ALA A 160 4.99 23.71 -5.24
CA ALA A 160 6.24 23.01 -5.54
C ALA A 160 6.57 21.94 -4.48
N ALA A 161 6.36 22.25 -3.20
CA ALA A 161 6.56 21.31 -2.09
C ALA A 161 5.56 20.15 -2.10
N ALA A 162 4.36 20.35 -2.63
CA ALA A 162 3.30 19.34 -2.72
C ALA A 162 3.38 18.45 -3.98
N LEU A 163 4.24 18.77 -4.94
CA LEU A 163 4.39 18.00 -6.19
C LEU A 163 4.79 16.53 -5.96
N PRO A 164 5.75 16.18 -5.08
CA PRO A 164 6.10 14.78 -4.87
C PRO A 164 4.91 13.91 -4.44
N ASP A 165 4.10 14.41 -3.50
CA ASP A 165 2.90 13.71 -3.03
C ASP A 165 1.84 13.60 -4.13
N ALA A 166 1.63 14.67 -4.90
CA ALA A 166 0.69 14.70 -6.02
C ALA A 166 1.11 13.74 -7.15
N THR A 167 2.41 13.68 -7.47
CA THR A 167 2.97 12.70 -8.42
C THR A 167 2.79 11.28 -7.89
N GLY A 168 2.99 11.05 -6.59
CA GLY A 168 2.73 9.77 -5.94
C GLY A 168 1.26 9.33 -6.07
N GLN A 169 0.31 10.25 -5.86
CA GLN A 169 -1.11 9.98 -6.02
C GLN A 169 -1.49 9.63 -7.47
N LEU A 170 -0.97 10.36 -8.46
CA LEU A 170 -1.18 10.02 -9.87
C LEU A 170 -0.58 8.63 -10.18
N THR A 171 0.63 8.36 -9.71
CA THR A 171 1.32 7.07 -9.92
C THR A 171 0.49 5.92 -9.37
N ILE A 172 -0.02 6.06 -8.14
CA ILE A 172 -0.94 5.09 -7.54
C ILE A 172 -2.17 4.90 -8.41
N ALA A 173 -2.81 5.98 -8.88
CA ALA A 173 -4.02 5.89 -9.70
C ALA A 173 -3.80 5.23 -11.07
N LEU A 174 -2.64 5.46 -11.69
CA LEU A 174 -2.21 4.78 -12.92
C LEU A 174 -1.95 3.28 -12.69
N GLN A 175 -1.50 2.92 -11.48
CA GLN A 175 -1.22 1.54 -11.07
C GLN A 175 -2.44 0.82 -10.48
N GLN A 176 -3.54 1.52 -10.22
CA GLN A 176 -4.74 0.89 -9.67
C GLN A 176 -5.25 -0.20 -10.62
N PRO A 177 -5.56 -1.40 -10.12
CA PRO A 177 -6.06 -2.51 -10.94
C PRO A 177 -7.35 -2.17 -11.71
N SER A 178 -8.17 -1.26 -11.18
CA SER A 178 -9.39 -0.76 -11.82
C SER A 178 -9.12 0.18 -12.99
N SER A 179 -7.97 0.85 -13.01
CA SER A 179 -7.60 1.80 -14.06
C SER A 179 -6.84 1.17 -15.22
N ASN A 180 -6.28 -0.05 -15.11
CA ASN A 180 -5.68 -0.86 -16.20
C ASN A 180 -4.80 -0.13 -17.26
N TYR A 181 -4.13 1.00 -16.93
CA TYR A 181 -3.35 1.78 -17.90
C TYR A 181 -2.01 1.15 -18.30
N GLY A 182 -1.74 -0.09 -17.88
CA GLY A 182 -0.55 -0.83 -18.29
C GLY A 182 0.77 -0.17 -17.88
N VAL A 183 0.76 0.71 -16.88
CA VAL A 183 1.99 1.33 -16.33
C VAL A 183 2.70 0.31 -15.44
N THR A 184 3.13 -0.80 -16.05
CA THR A 184 4.17 -1.66 -15.50
C THR A 184 5.49 -0.94 -15.73
N VAL A 185 5.71 0.10 -14.92
CA VAL A 185 7.03 0.60 -14.50
C VAL A 185 7.99 0.88 -15.67
N ILE A 186 7.83 2.04 -16.33
CA ILE A 186 9.03 2.84 -16.63
C ILE A 186 9.61 3.17 -15.26
N GLY A 187 10.64 2.46 -14.82
CA GLY A 187 11.29 2.72 -13.53
C GLY A 187 11.72 4.18 -13.49
N GLY A 188 11.15 4.95 -12.56
CA GLY A 188 11.41 6.39 -12.47
C GLY A 188 10.60 7.27 -13.44
N PHE A 189 9.40 6.84 -13.88
CA PHE A 189 8.48 7.72 -14.62
C PHE A 189 8.14 8.97 -13.81
N ASP A 190 8.57 10.11 -14.32
CA ASP A 190 8.15 11.43 -13.87
C ASP A 190 7.42 12.12 -15.03
N PRO A 191 6.10 12.43 -14.90
CA PRO A 191 5.34 13.02 -15.99
C PRO A 191 5.90 14.38 -16.44
N PHE A 192 6.62 15.10 -15.57
CA PHE A 192 7.24 16.38 -15.89
C PHE A 192 8.52 16.19 -16.68
N THR A 193 9.39 15.26 -16.31
CA THR A 193 10.78 15.23 -16.80
C THR A 193 11.11 14.06 -17.74
N THR A 194 10.24 13.06 -17.85
CA THR A 194 10.43 11.92 -18.76
C THR A 194 10.38 12.39 -20.21
N ALA A 195 11.51 12.36 -20.90
CA ALA A 195 11.57 12.73 -22.31
C ALA A 195 10.74 11.75 -23.16
N PHE A 196 9.95 12.29 -24.10
CA PHE A 196 9.19 11.49 -25.04
C PHE A 196 8.96 12.20 -26.36
N SER A 197 8.61 11.42 -27.39
CA SER A 197 8.13 11.91 -28.68
C SER A 197 6.67 11.50 -28.83
N PRO A 198 5.75 12.41 -29.24
CA PRO A 198 4.35 12.11 -29.36
C PRO A 198 4.07 11.39 -30.68
N VAL A 199 4.47 10.12 -30.71
CA VAL A 199 4.32 9.20 -31.83
C VAL A 199 3.89 7.83 -31.28
N ALA A 200 3.05 7.13 -32.05
CA ALA A 200 2.60 5.79 -31.71
C ALA A 200 3.76 4.83 -31.40
N GLY A 201 3.61 4.06 -30.33
CA GLY A 201 4.63 3.13 -29.82
C GLY A 201 5.62 3.76 -28.84
N ASN A 202 5.52 5.06 -28.57
CA ASN A 202 6.18 5.66 -27.41
C ASN A 202 5.32 5.43 -26.16
N ALA A 203 5.88 4.79 -25.13
CA ALA A 203 5.12 4.41 -23.95
C ALA A 203 4.44 5.58 -23.20
N TYR A 204 5.01 6.79 -23.19
CA TYR A 204 4.34 7.95 -22.59
C TYR A 204 3.23 8.44 -23.51
N ASP A 205 3.46 8.56 -24.82
CA ASP A 205 2.41 8.98 -25.75
C ASP A 205 1.24 7.98 -25.79
N ASP A 206 1.53 6.68 -25.84
CA ASP A 206 0.54 5.61 -25.80
C ASP A 206 -0.31 5.67 -24.52
N LEU A 207 0.29 6.08 -23.39
CA LEU A 207 -0.44 6.34 -22.15
C LEU A 207 -1.38 7.54 -22.29
N LEU A 208 -0.91 8.65 -22.89
CA LEU A 208 -1.75 9.82 -23.13
C LEU A 208 -2.92 9.49 -24.08
N GLU A 209 -2.68 8.72 -25.14
CA GLU A 209 -3.71 8.20 -26.03
C GLU A 209 -4.72 7.31 -25.30
N ALA A 210 -4.24 6.43 -24.41
CA ALA A 210 -5.11 5.58 -23.61
C ALA A 210 -6.05 6.42 -22.73
N VAL A 211 -5.53 7.47 -22.07
CA VAL A 211 -6.34 8.37 -21.23
C VAL A 211 -7.35 9.11 -22.09
N GLN A 212 -6.93 9.65 -23.24
CA GLN A 212 -7.82 10.33 -24.17
C GLN A 212 -8.95 9.41 -24.67
N ARG A 213 -8.63 8.16 -25.04
CA ARG A 213 -9.63 7.16 -25.45
C ARG A 213 -10.63 6.85 -24.34
N ALA A 214 -10.14 6.65 -23.11
CA ALA A 214 -10.99 6.38 -21.96
C ALA A 214 -11.97 7.54 -21.69
N LEU A 215 -11.49 8.78 -21.81
CA LEU A 215 -12.35 9.97 -21.66
C LEU A 215 -13.39 10.07 -22.78
N ASN A 216 -12.99 9.85 -24.02
CA ASN A 216 -13.91 9.88 -25.17
C ASN A 216 -15.00 8.81 -25.04
N ALA A 217 -14.66 7.60 -24.58
CA ALA A 217 -15.61 6.53 -24.35
C ALA A 217 -16.66 6.88 -23.28
N GLN A 218 -16.32 7.77 -22.35
CA GLN A 218 -17.21 8.26 -21.29
C GLN A 218 -17.89 9.59 -21.62
N GLY A 219 -17.63 10.19 -22.80
CA GLY A 219 -18.10 11.53 -23.12
C GLY A 219 -17.55 12.61 -22.19
N SER A 220 -16.37 12.40 -21.62
CA SER A 220 -15.71 13.30 -20.68
C SER A 220 -14.58 14.10 -21.37
N SER A 221 -14.02 15.09 -20.67
CA SER A 221 -12.92 15.93 -21.16
C SER A 221 -11.74 15.92 -20.19
N PHE A 222 -10.55 16.35 -20.64
CA PHE A 222 -9.41 16.52 -19.73
C PHE A 222 -9.69 17.51 -18.61
N THR A 223 -10.40 18.61 -18.89
CA THR A 223 -10.82 19.58 -17.87
C THR A 223 -11.71 18.92 -16.82
N ALA A 224 -12.66 18.10 -17.24
CA ALA A 224 -13.51 17.34 -16.31
C ALA A 224 -12.70 16.32 -15.50
N LEU A 225 -11.76 15.61 -16.16
CA LEU A 225 -10.85 14.68 -15.49
C LEU A 225 -10.02 15.38 -14.42
N ARG A 226 -9.35 16.49 -14.76
CA ARG A 226 -8.58 17.33 -13.84
C ARG A 226 -9.39 17.72 -12.61
N ASN A 227 -10.59 18.27 -12.82
CA ASN A 227 -11.43 18.75 -11.73
C ASN A 227 -11.91 17.60 -10.83
N ASN A 228 -12.31 16.47 -11.41
CA ASN A 228 -12.75 15.29 -10.67
C ASN A 228 -11.60 14.66 -9.87
N PHE A 229 -10.43 14.55 -10.49
CA PHE A 229 -9.25 13.96 -9.86
C PHE A 229 -8.75 14.84 -8.71
N ALA A 230 -8.72 16.17 -8.91
CA ALA A 230 -8.39 17.13 -7.87
C ALA A 230 -9.41 17.11 -6.72
N ALA A 231 -10.71 17.05 -7.00
CA ALA A 231 -11.75 17.07 -5.96
C ALA A 231 -11.76 15.80 -5.08
N ALA A 232 -11.57 14.63 -5.67
CA ALA A 232 -11.67 13.35 -4.97
C ALA A 232 -10.38 12.94 -4.25
N GLY A 233 -9.24 13.59 -4.54
CA GLY A 233 -7.96 13.33 -3.89
C GLY A 233 -7.31 11.98 -4.15
N SER A 234 -7.92 11.14 -4.99
CA SER A 234 -7.41 9.87 -5.53
C SER A 234 -8.46 9.13 -6.38
N ALA A 235 -9.39 9.84 -7.07
CA ALA A 235 -10.39 9.15 -7.90
C ALA A 235 -9.72 8.26 -8.96
N ALA A 236 -10.31 7.09 -9.22
CA ALA A 236 -9.84 6.21 -10.27
C ALA A 236 -9.85 6.96 -11.62
N LEU A 237 -8.74 6.89 -12.35
CA LEU A 237 -8.74 7.26 -13.76
C LEU A 237 -9.79 6.39 -14.47
N PRO A 238 -10.47 6.92 -15.50
CA PRO A 238 -11.42 6.12 -16.26
C PRO A 238 -10.70 4.88 -16.81
N PRO A 239 -11.27 3.66 -16.74
CA PRO A 239 -10.60 2.47 -17.26
C PRO A 239 -10.36 2.62 -18.77
N PRO A 240 -9.18 2.23 -19.30
CA PRO A 240 -8.88 2.28 -20.71
C PRO A 240 -9.79 1.31 -21.44
N THR A 241 -10.39 1.81 -22.50
CA THR A 241 -11.00 0.96 -23.51
C THR A 241 -9.91 0.22 -24.27
N PRO A 242 -10.10 -1.07 -24.62
CA PRO A 242 -9.15 -1.82 -25.43
C PRO A 242 -8.74 -1.02 -26.67
N ALA A 243 -7.45 -0.99 -26.99
CA ALA A 243 -6.96 -0.34 -28.19
C ALA A 243 -7.65 -0.96 -29.41
N GLN A 244 -8.44 -0.16 -30.14
CA GLN A 244 -8.78 -0.53 -31.50
C GLN A 244 -7.50 -0.41 -32.30
N SER A 245 -7.05 -1.51 -32.90
CA SER A 245 -6.03 -1.48 -33.95
C SER A 245 -6.61 -0.71 -35.13
N ASN A 246 -6.38 0.60 -35.19
CA ASN A 246 -6.73 1.37 -36.38
C ASN A 246 -5.60 2.36 -36.68
N PRO A 247 -5.05 2.35 -37.91
CA PRO A 247 -4.10 3.36 -38.38
C PRO A 247 -4.80 4.72 -38.59
N ASP A 248 -4.03 5.79 -38.42
CA ASP A 248 -4.40 7.21 -38.54
C ASP A 248 -5.12 7.56 -39.88
N PRO A 249 -5.94 8.64 -39.96
CA PRO A 249 -7.00 8.79 -40.94
C PRO A 249 -6.54 9.46 -42.24
N THR A 250 -7.16 9.03 -43.35
CA THR A 250 -7.37 9.87 -44.54
C THR A 250 -8.89 10.09 -44.70
N PRO A 251 -9.35 11.26 -45.18
CA PRO A 251 -10.78 11.59 -45.13
C PRO A 251 -11.52 11.07 -46.38
N THR A 252 -12.58 10.28 -46.20
CA THR A 252 -13.93 10.41 -46.86
C THR A 252 -14.84 9.19 -46.61
N THR A 253 -16.05 9.44 -46.03
CA THR A 253 -17.41 8.83 -46.23
C THR A 253 -17.64 7.32 -46.56
N PRO A 254 -18.83 6.73 -46.26
CA PRO A 254 -19.59 6.61 -45.02
C PRO A 254 -19.95 5.14 -44.62
N SER A 255 -20.14 4.93 -43.32
CA SER A 255 -20.92 3.87 -42.62
C SER A 255 -20.86 2.40 -43.06
N THR A 256 -20.25 1.56 -42.20
CA THR A 256 -20.46 0.09 -42.12
C THR A 256 -20.32 -0.35 -40.64
N PRO A 257 -21.12 -1.29 -40.12
CA PRO A 257 -21.41 -1.39 -38.68
C PRO A 257 -20.27 -1.96 -37.84
N THR A 258 -20.23 -1.52 -36.59
CA THR A 258 -19.35 -1.98 -35.50
C THR A 258 -19.46 -3.50 -35.30
N PRO A 259 -18.36 -4.28 -35.35
CA PRO A 259 -18.36 -5.63 -34.83
C PRO A 259 -18.09 -5.56 -33.32
N THR A 260 -19.14 -5.66 -32.53
CA THR A 260 -19.04 -6.01 -31.11
C THR A 260 -18.84 -7.53 -31.03
N SER A 261 -17.63 -8.04 -31.25
CA SER A 261 -17.33 -9.45 -30.98
C SER A 261 -16.36 -9.56 -29.82
N THR A 262 -16.90 -9.65 -28.59
CA THR A 262 -16.19 -10.32 -27.50
C THR A 262 -15.85 -11.72 -27.98
N LEU A 263 -14.56 -12.04 -28.14
CA LEU A 263 -14.12 -13.40 -28.46
C LEU A 263 -14.77 -14.39 -27.50
N SER A 264 -15.34 -15.47 -28.04
CA SER A 264 -15.94 -16.51 -27.21
C SER A 264 -14.90 -17.11 -26.25
N ALA A 265 -15.32 -17.70 -25.13
CA ALA A 265 -14.40 -18.34 -24.19
C ALA A 265 -13.51 -19.40 -24.88
N LEU A 266 -14.07 -20.09 -25.89
CA LEU A 266 -13.35 -21.04 -26.72
C LEU A 266 -12.30 -20.37 -27.62
N ASP A 267 -12.61 -19.22 -28.24
CA ASP A 267 -11.64 -18.48 -29.05
C ASP A 267 -10.50 -17.93 -28.19
N GLN A 268 -10.80 -17.52 -26.96
CA GLN A 268 -9.78 -17.12 -25.98
C GLN A 268 -8.88 -18.28 -25.55
N LEU A 269 -9.42 -19.49 -25.43
CA LEU A 269 -8.63 -20.70 -25.16
C LEU A 269 -7.74 -21.08 -26.35
N LYS A 270 -8.26 -20.98 -27.58
CA LYS A 270 -7.48 -21.23 -28.81
C LYS A 270 -6.35 -20.21 -29.00
N ALA A 271 -6.57 -18.96 -28.59
CA ALA A 271 -5.54 -17.91 -28.66
C ALA A 271 -4.31 -18.22 -27.79
N VAL A 272 -4.46 -19.08 -26.77
CA VAL A 272 -3.36 -19.56 -25.92
C VAL A 272 -2.98 -21.02 -26.23
N ALA A 273 -3.21 -21.47 -27.47
CA ALA A 273 -2.74 -22.78 -27.91
C ALA A 273 -1.21 -22.89 -27.74
N GLY A 274 -0.75 -24.00 -27.18
CA GLY A 274 0.64 -24.17 -26.80
C GLY A 274 0.88 -25.42 -25.98
N THR A 275 2.15 -25.64 -25.63
CA THR A 275 2.58 -26.70 -24.73
C THR A 275 3.33 -26.09 -23.55
N TYR A 276 2.85 -26.38 -22.34
CA TYR A 276 3.31 -25.76 -21.10
C TYR A 276 3.78 -26.85 -20.15
N GLY A 277 5.05 -26.82 -19.76
CA GLY A 277 5.62 -27.74 -18.77
C GLY A 277 5.58 -27.12 -17.38
N PHE A 278 5.29 -27.93 -16.36
CA PHE A 278 5.24 -27.47 -14.97
C PHE A 278 5.60 -28.58 -13.97
N THR A 279 5.99 -28.17 -12.78
CA THR A 279 6.32 -29.05 -11.65
C THR A 279 5.20 -29.02 -10.62
N VAL A 280 4.62 -30.19 -10.35
CA VAL A 280 3.43 -30.39 -9.52
C VAL A 280 3.81 -30.57 -8.09
N GLN A 281 3.30 -29.68 -7.24
CA GLN A 281 3.35 -29.85 -5.80
C GLN A 281 1.96 -30.27 -5.29
N PRO A 282 1.85 -31.40 -4.58
CA PRO A 282 0.59 -31.79 -3.96
C PRO A 282 0.20 -30.77 -2.89
N THR A 283 -1.03 -30.25 -2.95
CA THR A 283 -1.54 -29.31 -1.93
C THR A 283 -2.18 -30.10 -0.80
N LEU A 284 -1.55 -30.12 0.38
CA LEU A 284 -2.15 -30.70 1.59
C LEU A 284 -3.24 -29.73 2.11
N THR A 285 -4.48 -29.93 1.68
CA THR A 285 -5.62 -29.29 2.36
C THR A 285 -6.18 -30.27 3.37
N SER A 286 -6.17 -29.86 4.63
CA SER A 286 -6.57 -30.66 5.79
C SER A 286 -8.09 -30.81 5.87
N SER A 287 -8.65 -31.86 5.28
CA SER A 287 -9.91 -32.52 5.68
C SER A 287 -10.18 -33.65 4.69
N GLY A 288 -10.30 -34.88 5.19
CA GLY A 288 -10.09 -36.13 4.43
C GLY A 288 -11.07 -36.43 3.30
N ASP A 289 -10.76 -37.49 2.54
CA ASP A 289 -11.72 -38.19 1.69
C ASP A 289 -11.31 -39.64 1.34
N ILE A 290 -12.35 -40.43 1.10
CA ILE A 290 -12.43 -41.87 0.84
C ILE A 290 -12.56 -42.12 -0.67
N GLY A 291 -12.01 -43.24 -1.18
CA GLY A 291 -12.34 -43.76 -2.52
C GLY A 291 -12.28 -45.28 -2.61
N VAL A 292 -13.16 -45.89 -3.43
CA VAL A 292 -13.15 -47.33 -3.78
C VAL A 292 -13.12 -47.49 -5.30
N THR A 293 -12.24 -48.36 -5.80
CA THR A 293 -12.11 -48.78 -7.21
C THR A 293 -12.91 -50.07 -7.49
N PRO A 294 -12.90 -50.66 -8.71
CA PRO A 294 -13.78 -51.77 -9.12
C PRO A 294 -13.70 -53.12 -8.36
N ARG A 295 -13.05 -53.23 -7.19
CA ARG A 295 -12.82 -54.51 -6.49
C ARG A 295 -13.28 -54.60 -5.01
N GLY A 296 -14.07 -53.66 -4.52
CA GLY A 296 -14.76 -53.78 -3.22
C GLY A 296 -13.96 -53.36 -1.99
N VAL A 297 -14.67 -53.06 -0.90
CA VAL A 297 -14.17 -52.39 0.31
C VAL A 297 -13.49 -53.38 1.26
N ARG A 298 -12.23 -53.10 1.65
CA ARG A 298 -11.60 -53.67 2.84
C ARG A 298 -11.01 -52.55 3.69
N TYR A 299 -11.18 -52.69 5.00
CA TYR A 299 -10.56 -51.88 6.04
C TYR A 299 -9.12 -52.40 6.21
N ASP A 300 -8.12 -51.58 5.88
CA ASP A 300 -6.70 -51.88 6.09
C ASP A 300 -5.96 -50.56 6.36
N ASP A 301 -5.00 -50.60 7.25
CA ASP A 301 -4.48 -49.50 8.09
C ASP A 301 -3.53 -48.56 7.33
N GLY A 302 -3.62 -48.54 6.00
CA GLY A 302 -2.76 -47.80 5.10
C GLY A 302 -3.58 -47.10 4.02
N TYR A 303 -3.94 -45.83 4.25
CA TYR A 303 -4.46 -44.98 3.19
C TYR A 303 -3.33 -44.63 2.20
N PRO A 304 -3.50 -44.84 0.88
CA PRO A 304 -2.44 -44.61 -0.09
C PRO A 304 -2.27 -43.12 -0.37
N ALA A 305 -1.02 -42.66 -0.34
CA ALA A 305 -0.62 -41.35 -0.79
C ALA A 305 -0.96 -41.15 -2.29
N CYS A 306 -1.42 -39.93 -2.62
CA CYS A 306 -1.71 -39.44 -3.98
C CYS A 306 -0.66 -39.83 -5.02
N THR A 307 -0.78 -40.92 -5.78
CA THR A 307 0.30 -41.31 -6.69
C THR A 307 0.37 -40.37 -7.91
N PRO A 308 1.51 -39.68 -8.18
CA PRO A 308 1.72 -38.94 -9.43
C PRO A 308 1.30 -39.75 -10.65
N LEU A 309 0.89 -39.09 -11.74
CA LEU A 309 0.60 -39.75 -13.02
C LEU A 309 1.78 -40.66 -13.39
N GLY A 310 1.62 -41.98 -13.19
CA GLY A 310 2.58 -42.99 -13.62
C GLY A 310 3.64 -43.48 -12.64
N THR A 311 3.65 -43.06 -11.37
CA THR A 311 4.53 -43.71 -10.39
C THR A 311 3.76 -44.81 -9.67
N ALA A 312 4.38 -45.98 -9.49
CA ALA A 312 3.76 -47.13 -8.82
C ALA A 312 4.01 -47.14 -7.29
N GLY A 313 4.41 -46.01 -6.71
CA GLY A 313 4.70 -45.87 -5.27
C GLY A 313 4.12 -44.56 -4.75
N GLY A 314 3.34 -44.63 -3.66
CA GLY A 314 2.75 -43.46 -3.02
C GLY A 314 3.80 -42.40 -2.72
N PRO A 315 3.61 -41.12 -3.08
CA PRO A 315 4.62 -40.11 -2.88
C PRO A 315 4.76 -39.79 -1.40
N THR A 316 5.98 -39.40 -1.02
CA THR A 316 6.14 -38.52 0.12
C THR A 316 5.83 -37.09 -0.33
N VAL A 317 5.39 -36.21 0.57
CA VAL A 317 5.03 -34.81 0.30
C VAL A 317 6.15 -34.01 -0.42
N ALA A 318 7.36 -34.57 -0.51
CA ALA A 318 8.53 -33.99 -1.16
C ALA A 318 8.66 -34.26 -2.68
N ASP A 319 7.90 -35.19 -3.25
CA ASP A 319 8.13 -35.65 -4.63
C ASP A 319 7.36 -34.79 -5.64
N ALA A 320 7.89 -33.61 -5.91
CA ALA A 320 7.40 -32.79 -7.00
C ALA A 320 7.57 -33.53 -8.34
N TRP A 321 6.51 -33.62 -9.15
CA TRP A 321 6.55 -34.36 -10.42
C TRP A 321 6.33 -33.42 -11.61
N THR A 322 6.83 -33.77 -12.80
CA THR A 322 6.64 -32.91 -13.98
C THR A 322 5.37 -33.30 -14.74
N ALA A 323 4.61 -32.30 -15.16
CA ALA A 323 3.43 -32.45 -15.98
C ALA A 323 3.48 -31.48 -17.16
N GLN A 324 2.71 -31.79 -18.19
CA GLN A 324 2.62 -30.99 -19.39
C GLN A 324 1.15 -30.75 -19.74
N LEU A 325 0.75 -29.47 -19.79
CA LEU A 325 -0.52 -29.03 -20.35
C LEU A 325 -0.31 -28.73 -21.83
N VAL A 326 -1.14 -29.32 -22.67
CA VAL A 326 -1.18 -29.07 -24.11
C VAL A 326 -2.54 -28.48 -24.41
N ILE A 327 -2.55 -27.25 -24.94
CA ILE A 327 -3.74 -26.61 -25.48
C ILE A 327 -3.60 -26.65 -27.00
N ALA A 328 -4.40 -27.48 -27.66
CA ALA A 328 -4.37 -27.62 -29.10
C ALA A 328 -5.03 -26.41 -29.79
N ALA A 329 -4.74 -26.20 -31.08
CA ALA A 329 -5.29 -25.10 -31.87
C ALA A 329 -6.82 -25.14 -32.03
N ASP A 330 -7.44 -26.31 -31.83
CA ASP A 330 -8.89 -26.50 -31.80
C ASP A 330 -9.50 -26.24 -30.40
N GLY A 331 -8.68 -25.92 -29.41
CA GLY A 331 -9.02 -25.68 -28.01
C GLY A 331 -9.04 -26.94 -27.15
N ASN A 332 -8.67 -28.11 -27.68
CA ASN A 332 -8.61 -29.34 -26.88
C ASN A 332 -7.49 -29.23 -25.85
N VAL A 333 -7.76 -29.65 -24.62
CA VAL A 333 -6.83 -29.52 -23.50
C VAL A 333 -6.40 -30.89 -23.01
N THR A 334 -5.10 -31.16 -23.05
CA THR A 334 -4.53 -32.43 -22.59
C THR A 334 -3.53 -32.18 -21.48
N LEU A 335 -3.74 -32.79 -20.32
CA LEU A 335 -2.75 -32.92 -19.26
C LEU A 335 -2.04 -34.25 -19.43
N ARG A 336 -0.72 -34.27 -19.54
CA ARG A 336 0.05 -35.51 -19.73
C ARG A 336 1.34 -35.53 -18.93
N ASN A 337 1.79 -36.75 -18.61
CA ASN A 337 3.14 -36.96 -18.12
C ASN A 337 4.13 -36.75 -19.29
N PRO A 338 5.10 -35.81 -19.21
CA PRO A 338 6.07 -35.57 -20.27
C PRO A 338 7.00 -36.78 -20.50
N ALA A 339 7.22 -37.62 -19.49
CA ALA A 339 8.02 -38.84 -19.59
C ALA A 339 7.24 -40.04 -20.15
N ASN A 340 5.89 -39.99 -20.16
CA ASN A 340 5.05 -41.04 -20.72
C ASN A 340 3.72 -40.46 -21.22
N THR A 341 3.67 -40.08 -22.49
CA THR A 341 2.51 -39.43 -23.10
C THR A 341 1.25 -40.31 -23.19
N SER A 342 1.38 -41.63 -23.01
CA SER A 342 0.25 -42.55 -22.86
C SER A 342 -0.51 -42.33 -21.54
N GLN A 343 0.08 -41.60 -20.59
CA GLN A 343 -0.56 -41.17 -19.35
C GLN A 343 -1.05 -39.74 -19.52
N ALA A 344 -2.21 -39.60 -20.15
CA ALA A 344 -2.81 -38.32 -20.46
C ALA A 344 -4.31 -38.28 -20.13
N ILE A 345 -4.77 -37.12 -19.68
CA ILE A 345 -6.18 -36.76 -19.54
C ILE A 345 -6.47 -35.72 -20.60
N SER A 346 -7.30 -36.07 -21.58
CA SER A 346 -7.74 -35.15 -22.63
C SER A 346 -9.16 -34.66 -22.38
N MET A 347 -9.38 -33.37 -22.57
CA MET A 347 -10.67 -32.70 -22.48
C MET A 347 -10.94 -32.01 -23.82
N PRO A 348 -11.98 -32.42 -24.55
CA PRO A 348 -12.43 -31.72 -25.74
C PRO A 348 -12.82 -30.27 -25.44
N SER A 349 -12.65 -29.41 -26.43
CA SER A 349 -12.84 -27.96 -26.31
C SER A 349 -14.30 -27.53 -26.16
N ALA A 350 -15.23 -28.35 -26.64
CA ALA A 350 -16.67 -28.24 -26.40
C ALA A 350 -17.38 -29.55 -26.79
N GLY A 351 -18.55 -29.79 -26.19
CA GLY A 351 -19.47 -30.84 -26.62
C GLY A 351 -19.91 -31.78 -25.49
N ALA A 352 -20.72 -32.76 -25.85
CA ALA A 352 -21.14 -33.83 -24.95
C ALA A 352 -20.80 -35.19 -25.59
N SER A 353 -20.27 -36.12 -24.81
CA SER A 353 -20.01 -37.49 -25.21
C SER A 353 -20.64 -38.43 -24.18
N GLY A 354 -21.82 -38.96 -24.50
CA GLY A 354 -22.57 -39.81 -23.58
C GLY A 354 -22.96 -39.07 -22.29
N SER A 355 -22.34 -39.44 -21.17
CA SER A 355 -22.57 -38.84 -19.84
C SER A 355 -21.64 -37.68 -19.51
N GLU A 356 -20.66 -37.39 -20.36
CA GLU A 356 -19.68 -36.34 -20.14
C GLU A 356 -20.05 -35.06 -20.88
N THR A 357 -19.89 -33.92 -20.23
CA THR A 357 -20.13 -32.58 -20.75
C THR A 357 -18.88 -31.73 -20.58
N TYR A 358 -18.46 -31.10 -21.68
CA TYR A 358 -17.26 -30.29 -21.74
C TYR A 358 -17.62 -28.83 -21.95
N SER A 359 -17.09 -27.94 -21.10
CA SER A 359 -17.35 -26.50 -21.19
C SER A 359 -16.10 -25.68 -20.92
N VAL A 360 -16.03 -24.53 -21.57
CA VAL A 360 -14.98 -23.52 -21.36
C VAL A 360 -15.63 -22.24 -20.88
N SER A 361 -15.20 -21.73 -19.73
CA SER A 361 -15.70 -20.49 -19.14
C SER A 361 -14.54 -19.52 -18.87
N VAL A 362 -14.81 -18.21 -18.89
CA VAL A 362 -13.82 -17.19 -18.55
C VAL A 362 -14.23 -16.52 -17.25
N TYR A 363 -13.33 -16.46 -16.29
CA TYR A 363 -13.50 -15.72 -15.04
C TYR A 363 -12.42 -14.65 -14.92
N PRO A 364 -12.76 -13.45 -14.42
CA PRO A 364 -11.74 -12.46 -14.13
C PRO A 364 -10.85 -12.88 -12.94
N TYR A 365 -11.37 -13.62 -11.94
CA TYR A 365 -10.64 -13.90 -10.69
C TYR A 365 -10.95 -15.28 -10.05
N ALA A 366 -10.77 -16.39 -10.78
CA ALA A 366 -11.12 -17.72 -10.25
C ALA A 366 -10.01 -18.41 -9.43
N THR A 367 -8.77 -17.94 -9.50
CA THR A 367 -7.64 -18.49 -8.72
C THR A 367 -6.99 -17.41 -7.84
N ALA A 368 -6.35 -17.82 -6.74
CA ALA A 368 -5.56 -16.92 -5.90
C ALA A 368 -4.50 -16.16 -6.72
N TRP A 369 -3.91 -16.83 -7.72
CA TRP A 369 -3.00 -16.23 -8.69
C TRP A 369 -3.66 -15.11 -9.50
N SER A 370 -4.83 -15.37 -10.09
CA SER A 370 -5.51 -14.33 -10.88
C SER A 370 -5.93 -13.11 -10.04
N GLN A 371 -6.20 -13.32 -8.74
CA GLN A 371 -6.53 -12.26 -7.79
C GLN A 371 -5.34 -11.38 -7.38
N ILE A 372 -4.10 -11.85 -7.60
CA ILE A 372 -2.88 -11.08 -7.29
C ILE A 372 -2.20 -10.52 -8.55
N ASN A 373 -2.53 -11.03 -9.74
CA ASN A 373 -1.99 -10.56 -11.00
C ASN A 373 -3.03 -9.69 -11.73
N ALA A 374 -2.89 -8.37 -11.61
CA ALA A 374 -3.80 -7.42 -12.26
C ALA A 374 -3.81 -7.61 -13.79
N GLY A 375 -4.98 -7.47 -14.42
CA GLY A 375 -5.17 -7.69 -15.86
C GLY A 375 -5.12 -9.17 -16.29
N SER A 376 -4.90 -10.09 -15.35
CA SER A 376 -5.00 -11.51 -15.63
C SER A 376 -6.47 -11.97 -15.75
N LYS A 377 -6.65 -13.12 -16.39
CA LYS A 377 -7.94 -13.82 -16.49
C LYS A 377 -7.73 -15.31 -16.27
N THR A 378 -8.76 -15.99 -15.81
CA THR A 378 -8.76 -17.45 -15.69
C THR A 378 -9.68 -18.06 -16.73
N LEU A 379 -9.16 -18.96 -17.56
CA LEU A 379 -9.99 -19.86 -18.35
C LEU A 379 -10.25 -21.13 -17.55
N GLN A 380 -11.51 -21.47 -17.31
CA GLN A 380 -11.89 -22.76 -16.77
C GLN A 380 -12.24 -23.70 -17.90
N VAL A 381 -11.57 -24.84 -17.97
CA VAL A 381 -11.92 -25.96 -18.82
C VAL A 381 -12.49 -27.04 -17.90
N ARG A 382 -13.79 -27.30 -18.04
CA ARG A 382 -14.55 -28.20 -17.18
C ARG A 382 -14.97 -29.44 -17.94
N ASN A 383 -14.70 -30.61 -17.37
CA ASN A 383 -15.32 -31.87 -17.71
C ASN A 383 -16.29 -32.27 -16.57
N ALA A 384 -17.59 -32.26 -16.85
CA ALA A 384 -18.63 -32.67 -15.93
C ALA A 384 -19.25 -34.01 -16.37
N ILE A 385 -19.28 -35.00 -15.48
CA ILE A 385 -19.79 -36.35 -15.74
C ILE A 385 -21.06 -36.57 -14.92
N ALA A 386 -22.17 -36.85 -15.59
CA ALA A 386 -23.43 -37.24 -14.94
C ALA A 386 -23.56 -38.77 -14.87
N TYR A 387 -23.78 -39.35 -13.69
CA TYR A 387 -24.01 -40.79 -13.55
C TYR A 387 -25.06 -41.13 -12.49
N THR A 388 -25.71 -42.27 -12.67
CA THR A 388 -26.62 -42.86 -11.69
C THR A 388 -25.88 -43.93 -10.88
N GLN A 389 -25.91 -43.83 -9.55
CA GLN A 389 -25.38 -44.85 -8.66
C GLN A 389 -26.53 -45.51 -7.89
N GLN A 390 -26.53 -46.84 -7.84
CA GLN A 390 -27.55 -47.60 -7.11
C GLN A 390 -27.47 -47.22 -5.62
N GLY A 391 -28.56 -46.64 -5.08
CA GLY A 391 -28.63 -46.12 -3.71
C GLY A 391 -28.69 -44.60 -3.58
N HIS A 392 -28.43 -43.83 -4.64
CA HIS A 392 -28.62 -42.37 -4.65
C HIS A 392 -29.89 -42.01 -5.44
N GLN A 393 -30.81 -41.27 -4.82
CA GLN A 393 -31.99 -40.71 -5.50
C GLN A 393 -31.58 -39.44 -6.26
N GLY A 394 -30.96 -39.61 -7.42
CA GLY A 394 -30.61 -38.50 -8.32
C GLY A 394 -29.43 -38.82 -9.23
N ASN A 395 -29.30 -38.05 -10.31
CA ASN A 395 -28.07 -38.03 -11.10
C ASN A 395 -26.98 -37.33 -10.27
N LEU A 396 -25.89 -38.04 -10.00
CA LEU A 396 -24.69 -37.44 -9.43
C LEU A 396 -23.92 -36.75 -10.57
N SER A 397 -23.32 -35.61 -10.27
CA SER A 397 -22.43 -34.88 -11.20
C SER A 397 -21.05 -34.76 -10.58
N GLU A 398 -20.04 -35.22 -11.28
CA GLU A 398 -18.63 -35.04 -10.93
C GLU A 398 -18.00 -34.01 -11.85
N ASN A 399 -17.27 -33.05 -11.29
CA ASN A 399 -16.57 -32.03 -12.07
C ASN A 399 -15.06 -32.22 -11.94
N PHE A 400 -14.39 -32.11 -13.08
CA PHE A 400 -12.94 -31.95 -13.18
C PHE A 400 -12.67 -30.62 -13.89
N ASP A 401 -12.01 -29.72 -13.19
CA ASP A 401 -11.73 -28.35 -13.63
C ASP A 401 -10.23 -28.16 -13.82
N VAL A 402 -9.85 -27.60 -14.97
CA VAL A 402 -8.53 -27.03 -15.23
C VAL A 402 -8.69 -25.52 -15.35
N LEU A 403 -8.19 -24.81 -14.35
CA LEU A 403 -8.20 -23.35 -14.27
C LEU A 403 -6.87 -22.84 -14.80
N ILE A 404 -6.87 -22.15 -15.94
CA ILE A 404 -5.68 -21.65 -16.62
C ILE A 404 -5.62 -20.13 -16.41
N GLY A 405 -4.69 -19.67 -15.58
CA GLY A 405 -4.40 -18.26 -15.38
C GLY A 405 -3.55 -17.72 -16.53
N ILE A 406 -4.06 -16.68 -17.17
CA ILE A 406 -3.43 -15.98 -18.29
C ILE A 406 -3.15 -14.54 -17.87
N ASP A 407 -1.94 -14.05 -18.07
CA ASP A 407 -1.61 -12.64 -17.79
C ASP A 407 -2.22 -11.68 -18.83
N ALA A 408 -2.02 -10.37 -18.61
CA ALA A 408 -2.49 -9.33 -19.52
C ALA A 408 -1.87 -9.43 -20.93
N GLY A 409 -0.70 -10.07 -21.06
CA GLY A 409 -0.01 -10.32 -22.32
C GLY A 409 -0.52 -11.54 -23.08
N GLY A 410 -1.50 -12.27 -22.54
CA GLY A 410 -2.02 -13.50 -23.16
C GLY A 410 -1.14 -14.73 -22.91
N VAL A 411 -0.21 -14.67 -21.96
CA VAL A 411 0.69 -15.79 -21.63
C VAL A 411 0.07 -16.62 -20.52
N VAL A 412 0.10 -17.95 -20.64
CA VAL A 412 -0.30 -18.86 -19.56
C VAL A 412 0.75 -18.82 -18.46
N ARG A 413 0.32 -18.46 -17.25
CA ARG A 413 1.18 -18.25 -16.08
C ARG A 413 0.76 -19.07 -14.88
N SER A 414 -0.47 -19.58 -14.84
CA SER A 414 -0.93 -20.41 -13.74
C SER A 414 -1.83 -21.51 -14.27
N VAL A 415 -1.78 -22.67 -13.64
CA VAL A 415 -2.69 -23.79 -13.89
C VAL A 415 -3.15 -24.29 -12.53
N GLN A 416 -4.43 -24.52 -12.33
CA GLN A 416 -4.94 -25.14 -11.12
C GLN A 416 -5.89 -26.26 -11.52
N LEU A 417 -5.65 -27.44 -10.95
CA LEU A 417 -6.43 -28.64 -11.12
C LEU A 417 -7.35 -28.77 -9.91
N SER A 418 -8.65 -28.84 -10.15
CA SER A 418 -9.66 -29.06 -9.12
C SER A 418 -10.55 -30.22 -9.52
N GLY A 419 -10.80 -31.14 -8.60
CA GLY A 419 -11.65 -32.30 -8.81
C GLY A 419 -12.26 -32.77 -7.48
N SER A 420 -13.35 -33.53 -7.57
CA SER A 420 -13.96 -34.14 -6.39
C SER A 420 -13.15 -35.37 -5.95
N SER A 421 -12.59 -35.33 -4.74
CA SER A 421 -11.83 -36.43 -4.12
C SER A 421 -12.65 -37.68 -3.84
N ALA A 422 -13.97 -37.58 -3.80
CA ALA A 422 -14.89 -38.69 -3.56
C ALA A 422 -15.26 -39.50 -4.82
N SER A 423 -14.72 -39.14 -6.00
CA SER A 423 -15.07 -39.82 -7.25
C SER A 423 -14.32 -41.14 -7.46
N PRO A 424 -15.00 -42.28 -7.63
CA PRO A 424 -14.36 -43.53 -8.03
C PRO A 424 -13.89 -43.52 -9.51
N ARG A 425 -14.29 -42.52 -10.30
CA ARG A 425 -13.99 -42.41 -11.75
C ARG A 425 -12.91 -41.36 -12.08
N LYS A 426 -12.70 -40.38 -11.21
CA LYS A 426 -11.84 -39.19 -11.40
C LYS A 426 -11.16 -38.77 -10.08
N ALA A 427 -10.68 -39.72 -9.27
CA ALA A 427 -9.86 -39.38 -8.10
C ALA A 427 -8.56 -38.68 -8.56
N PHE A 428 -8.50 -37.36 -8.37
CA PHE A 428 -7.34 -36.55 -8.71
C PHE A 428 -7.03 -35.60 -7.55
N CYS A 429 -5.76 -35.43 -7.24
CA CYS A 429 -5.34 -34.58 -6.13
C CYS A 429 -5.31 -33.12 -6.61
N PRO A 430 -5.94 -32.19 -5.89
CA PRO A 430 -5.83 -30.77 -6.20
C PRO A 430 -4.35 -30.39 -6.33
N ALA A 431 -4.04 -29.68 -7.41
CA ALA A 431 -2.70 -29.23 -7.71
C ALA A 431 -2.80 -27.81 -8.22
N SER A 432 -1.99 -26.91 -7.67
CA SER A 432 -1.87 -25.55 -8.15
C SER A 432 -0.46 -25.30 -8.66
N PHE A 433 -0.38 -24.59 -9.75
CA PHE A 433 0.82 -24.11 -10.39
C PHE A 433 0.65 -22.63 -10.55
N ASP A 434 1.51 -21.87 -9.92
CA ASP A 434 1.78 -20.52 -10.35
C ASP A 434 3.17 -20.58 -10.97
N GLU A 435 3.40 -19.93 -12.12
CA GLU A 435 4.73 -19.46 -12.44
C GLU A 435 5.20 -18.82 -11.14
N SER A 436 6.19 -19.44 -10.50
CA SER A 436 6.83 -18.84 -9.35
C SER A 436 7.06 -17.40 -9.78
N PRO A 437 6.56 -16.39 -9.04
CA PRO A 437 6.97 -15.02 -9.29
C PRO A 437 8.46 -15.06 -9.59
N THR A 438 8.89 -14.39 -10.67
CA THR A 438 10.29 -14.40 -11.13
C THR A 438 11.27 -14.13 -9.98
N ASP A 439 10.75 -13.54 -8.90
CA ASP A 439 11.33 -13.51 -7.59
C ASP A 439 10.28 -13.79 -6.48
N PRO A 440 10.23 -14.98 -5.85
CA PRO A 440 9.31 -15.30 -4.76
C PRO A 440 9.51 -14.48 -3.49
N LEU A 441 10.64 -13.77 -3.39
CA LEU A 441 10.92 -12.85 -2.30
C LEU A 441 10.76 -11.38 -2.73
N GLY A 442 10.30 -11.10 -3.94
CA GLY A 442 10.13 -9.74 -4.47
C GLY A 442 9.39 -8.79 -3.52
N PRO A 443 8.25 -9.19 -2.91
CA PRO A 443 7.55 -8.35 -1.93
C PRO A 443 8.38 -8.05 -0.67
N LEU A 444 9.24 -8.99 -0.25
CA LEU A 444 10.11 -8.80 0.90
C LEU A 444 11.32 -7.93 0.54
N LYS A 445 11.89 -8.08 -0.66
CA LYS A 445 12.96 -7.21 -1.18
C LYS A 445 12.51 -5.76 -1.35
N ALA A 446 11.25 -5.53 -1.69
CA ALA A 446 10.68 -4.18 -1.74
C ALA A 446 10.67 -3.48 -0.36
N LEU A 447 10.77 -4.26 0.73
CA LEU A 447 10.88 -3.77 2.10
C LEU A 447 12.34 -3.76 2.60
N ALA A 448 13.33 -3.93 1.73
CA ALA A 448 14.72 -3.97 2.12
C ALA A 448 15.12 -2.70 2.89
N GLY A 449 15.76 -2.88 4.03
CA GLY A 449 16.07 -1.81 4.95
C GLY A 449 16.45 -2.31 6.33
N SER A 450 17.07 -1.44 7.11
CA SER A 450 17.32 -1.67 8.53
C SER A 450 16.33 -0.88 9.36
N TYR A 451 15.67 -1.58 10.27
CA TYR A 451 14.61 -1.05 11.09
C TYR A 451 15.00 -1.19 12.56
N THR A 452 14.92 -0.10 13.31
CA THR A 452 15.25 -0.09 14.75
C THR A 452 14.02 -0.45 15.56
N VAL A 453 14.21 -1.32 16.55
CA VAL A 453 13.16 -1.69 17.49
C VAL A 453 12.91 -0.54 18.45
N PHE A 454 11.70 0.02 18.44
CA PHE A 454 11.30 1.10 19.34
C PHE A 454 10.66 0.58 20.64
N SER A 455 9.87 -0.49 20.55
CA SER A 455 9.20 -1.08 21.71
C SER A 455 8.81 -2.53 21.46
N SER A 456 8.84 -3.35 22.52
CA SER A 456 8.23 -4.69 22.55
C SER A 456 6.93 -4.66 23.34
N TYR A 457 5.85 -5.20 22.75
CA TYR A 457 4.50 -5.09 23.29
C TYR A 457 4.11 -6.22 24.23
N LEU A 458 4.73 -7.39 24.09
CA LEU A 458 4.27 -8.63 24.72
C LEU A 458 5.38 -9.39 25.48
N ASP A 459 6.65 -9.10 25.19
CA ASP A 459 7.78 -9.59 25.96
C ASP A 459 8.46 -8.43 26.71
N THR A 460 8.69 -8.58 28.00
CA THR A 460 9.42 -7.60 28.82
C THR A 460 10.90 -7.51 28.48
N THR A 461 11.43 -8.45 27.69
CA THR A 461 12.84 -8.51 27.28
C THR A 461 12.97 -9.00 25.83
N PRO A 462 12.54 -8.22 24.82
CA PRO A 462 12.95 -8.54 23.46
C PRO A 462 14.48 -8.55 23.42
N THR A 463 15.09 -9.68 23.10
CA THR A 463 16.55 -9.76 22.94
C THR A 463 17.01 -9.03 21.67
N TRP A 464 16.07 -8.57 20.84
CA TRP A 464 16.33 -7.96 19.55
C TRP A 464 16.19 -6.44 19.60
N THR A 465 17.18 -5.75 19.04
CA THR A 465 17.24 -4.28 18.98
C THR A 465 17.01 -3.71 17.58
N GLY A 466 16.92 -4.58 16.58
CA GLY A 466 16.72 -4.22 15.19
C GLY A 466 16.22 -5.40 14.37
N VAL A 467 15.60 -5.10 13.23
CA VAL A 467 15.30 -6.06 12.17
C VAL A 467 15.89 -5.50 10.88
N THR A 468 16.66 -6.30 10.15
CA THR A 468 17.12 -5.94 8.80
C THR A 468 16.52 -6.90 7.80
N ILE A 469 15.85 -6.34 6.80
CA ILE A 469 15.42 -7.05 5.60
C ILE A 469 16.46 -6.76 4.53
N ALA A 470 17.19 -7.79 4.12
CA ALA A 470 18.26 -7.67 3.15
C ALA A 470 17.69 -7.50 1.73
N GLY A 471 18.50 -6.96 0.81
CA GLY A 471 18.11 -6.77 -0.59
C GLY A 471 17.85 -8.07 -1.37
N ASP A 472 18.23 -9.22 -0.83
CA ASP A 472 17.91 -10.55 -1.35
C ASP A 472 16.64 -11.17 -0.71
N GLY A 473 16.02 -10.47 0.24
CA GLY A 473 14.85 -10.94 0.99
C GLY A 473 15.18 -11.72 2.25
N GLY A 474 16.45 -11.86 2.64
CA GLY A 474 16.80 -12.45 3.93
C GLY A 474 16.39 -11.55 5.09
N LEU A 475 16.09 -12.13 6.25
CA LEU A 475 15.84 -11.38 7.50
C LEU A 475 16.95 -11.62 8.50
N SER A 476 17.30 -10.59 9.27
CA SER A 476 18.19 -10.73 10.42
C SER A 476 17.68 -9.90 11.58
N PHE A 477 17.68 -10.49 12.77
CA PHE A 477 17.27 -9.81 14.00
C PHE A 477 18.54 -9.43 14.78
N THR A 478 18.73 -8.15 15.11
CA THR A 478 19.93 -7.67 15.82
C THR A 478 19.92 -8.20 17.25
N GLY A 479 20.74 -9.21 17.55
CA GLY A 479 20.71 -9.96 18.83
C GLY A 479 19.88 -11.25 18.77
N GLY A 480 19.41 -11.66 17.59
CA GLY A 480 18.59 -12.84 17.34
C GLY A 480 19.09 -13.74 16.23
N ALA A 481 18.23 -14.68 15.82
CA ALA A 481 18.48 -15.56 14.68
C ALA A 481 18.45 -14.78 13.35
N ALA A 482 19.00 -15.36 12.30
CA ALA A 482 18.85 -14.88 10.94
C ALA A 482 18.09 -15.91 10.11
N ILE A 483 17.32 -15.42 9.14
CA ILE A 483 16.55 -16.20 8.17
C ILE A 483 17.14 -15.88 6.79
N PRO A 484 18.14 -16.63 6.31
CA PRO A 484 18.67 -16.44 4.97
C PRO A 484 17.56 -16.52 3.91
N ALA A 485 17.67 -15.75 2.82
CA ALA A 485 16.71 -15.81 1.71
C ALA A 485 16.46 -17.25 1.22
N ALA A 486 17.54 -18.05 1.15
CA ALA A 486 17.48 -19.45 0.72
C ALA A 486 16.76 -20.39 1.72
N SER A 487 16.56 -19.99 2.98
CA SER A 487 15.80 -20.77 3.95
C SER A 487 14.32 -20.40 4.00
N ILE A 488 13.87 -19.37 3.29
CA ILE A 488 12.45 -19.02 3.23
C ILE A 488 11.75 -19.99 2.29
N ARG A 489 10.86 -20.83 2.83
CA ARG A 489 10.09 -21.82 2.04
C ARG A 489 8.92 -21.18 1.32
N ARG A 490 8.29 -20.21 1.97
CA ARG A 490 7.07 -19.59 1.49
C ARG A 490 6.95 -18.17 2.03
N LEU A 491 6.36 -17.30 1.20
CA LEU A 491 5.89 -15.99 1.59
C LEU A 491 4.36 -15.96 1.45
N GLY A 492 3.66 -15.64 2.53
CA GLY A 492 2.22 -15.43 2.56
C GLY A 492 1.90 -13.94 2.47
N LEU A 493 1.04 -13.54 1.54
CA LEU A 493 0.54 -12.17 1.46
C LEU A 493 -0.81 -12.08 2.16
N GLN A 494 -0.91 -11.23 3.17
CA GLN A 494 -2.14 -11.02 3.93
C GLN A 494 -2.82 -9.73 3.42
N LYS A 495 -4.01 -9.89 2.84
CA LYS A 495 -4.85 -8.78 2.38
C LYS A 495 -5.97 -8.50 3.37
N ARG A 496 -6.42 -7.26 3.46
CA ARG A 496 -7.57 -6.91 4.29
C ARG A 496 -8.83 -7.40 3.61
N ALA A 497 -9.76 -7.93 4.40
CA ALA A 497 -11.03 -8.43 3.88
C ALA A 497 -11.87 -7.35 3.19
N ASN A 498 -11.75 -6.10 3.64
CA ASN A 498 -12.67 -5.03 3.25
C ASN A 498 -12.27 -4.30 1.96
N ASP A 499 -10.97 -4.13 1.71
CA ASP A 499 -10.44 -3.32 0.60
C ASP A 499 -9.39 -4.05 -0.25
N GLY A 500 -9.00 -5.27 0.13
CA GLY A 500 -7.98 -6.05 -0.58
C GLY A 500 -6.54 -5.51 -0.46
N THR A 501 -6.31 -4.45 0.32
CA THR A 501 -4.98 -3.87 0.52
C THR A 501 -4.07 -4.84 1.26
N LEU A 502 -2.80 -4.89 0.86
CA LEU A 502 -1.78 -5.67 1.57
C LEU A 502 -1.49 -5.01 2.91
N TRP A 503 -1.63 -5.75 4.00
CA TRP A 503 -1.39 -5.22 5.36
C TRP A 503 -0.38 -6.04 6.16
N ALA A 504 -0.09 -7.27 5.74
CA ALA A 504 1.00 -8.04 6.32
C ALA A 504 1.63 -9.03 5.33
N LEU A 505 2.88 -9.41 5.61
CA LEU A 505 3.60 -10.51 4.99
C LEU A 505 3.91 -11.57 6.05
N SER A 506 3.62 -12.83 5.78
CA SER A 506 3.98 -13.96 6.63
C SER A 506 5.15 -14.72 6.00
N VAL A 507 6.30 -14.75 6.66
CA VAL A 507 7.50 -15.47 6.22
C VAL A 507 7.54 -16.83 6.89
N TYR A 508 7.61 -17.90 6.09
CA TYR A 508 7.68 -19.27 6.57
C TYR A 508 9.10 -19.81 6.38
N PRO A 509 9.93 -19.84 7.44
CA PRO A 509 11.30 -20.33 7.37
C PRO A 509 11.35 -21.87 7.26
N ALA A 510 12.50 -22.38 6.82
CA ALA A 510 12.82 -23.81 6.82
C ALA A 510 13.47 -24.28 8.13
N SER A 511 13.73 -23.35 9.04
CA SER A 511 14.39 -23.55 10.32
C SER A 511 13.43 -23.23 11.46
N ASP A 512 13.58 -23.97 12.55
CA ASP A 512 12.94 -23.68 13.83
C ASP A 512 13.53 -22.37 14.41
N LEU A 513 12.67 -21.37 14.58
CA LEU A 513 13.02 -20.06 15.14
C LEU A 513 12.74 -19.97 16.63
N ASN A 514 11.76 -20.72 17.11
CA ASN A 514 11.32 -20.62 18.50
C ASN A 514 12.16 -21.54 19.42
N GLY A 515 12.92 -22.49 18.86
CA GLY A 515 13.81 -23.41 19.56
C GLY A 515 13.12 -24.64 20.17
N ASP A 516 11.89 -24.97 19.74
CA ASP A 516 11.13 -26.13 20.24
C ASP A 516 11.51 -27.47 19.57
N GLY A 517 12.39 -27.43 18.57
CA GLY A 517 12.90 -28.57 17.82
C GLY A 517 12.05 -28.96 16.61
N THR A 518 10.97 -28.23 16.32
CA THR A 518 10.07 -28.49 15.20
C THR A 518 9.88 -27.26 14.32
N VAL A 519 9.71 -27.46 13.00
CA VAL A 519 9.35 -26.37 12.08
C VAL A 519 7.84 -26.37 11.92
N ASP A 520 7.16 -25.43 12.57
CA ASP A 520 5.71 -25.38 12.62
C ASP A 520 5.13 -23.95 12.39
N LYS A 521 3.87 -23.74 12.77
CA LYS A 521 3.17 -22.45 12.58
C LYS A 521 3.67 -21.35 13.52
N ASN A 522 4.39 -21.70 14.57
CA ASN A 522 4.93 -20.77 15.55
C ASN A 522 6.26 -20.18 15.07
N ASP A 523 6.90 -20.75 14.04
CA ASP A 523 8.11 -20.20 13.40
C ASP A 523 7.81 -19.10 12.36
N VAL A 524 6.56 -18.69 12.24
CA VAL A 524 6.16 -17.70 11.24
C VAL A 524 6.53 -16.29 11.71
N VAL A 525 7.28 -15.57 10.87
CA VAL A 525 7.52 -14.14 11.07
C VAL A 525 6.46 -13.35 10.32
N ASN A 526 5.66 -12.55 11.03
CA ASN A 526 4.67 -11.67 10.42
C ASN A 526 5.21 -10.23 10.39
N ILE A 527 5.26 -9.63 9.20
CA ILE A 527 5.68 -8.25 8.97
C ILE A 527 4.43 -7.44 8.64
N PHE A 528 4.04 -6.53 9.51
CA PHE A 528 2.87 -5.67 9.32
C PHE A 528 3.29 -4.38 8.64
N LEU A 529 2.48 -3.95 7.68
CA LEU A 529 2.72 -2.75 6.89
C LEU A 529 1.82 -1.60 7.32
N ALA A 530 2.36 -0.39 7.28
CA ALA A 530 1.56 0.83 7.31
C ALA A 530 0.83 1.06 5.98
N ALA A 531 -0.13 1.99 5.95
CA ALA A 531 -0.92 2.28 4.75
C ALA A 531 -0.08 2.77 3.55
N ASN A 532 1.09 3.35 3.81
CA ASN A 532 2.07 3.77 2.80
C ASN A 532 3.01 2.63 2.36
N GLY A 533 2.81 1.40 2.85
CA GLY A 533 3.61 0.22 2.49
C GLY A 533 4.92 0.05 3.29
N THR A 534 5.27 0.94 4.21
CA THR A 534 6.48 0.77 5.04
C THR A 534 6.28 -0.28 6.13
N VAL A 535 7.34 -1.02 6.49
CA VAL A 535 7.31 -1.93 7.63
C VAL A 535 6.98 -1.14 8.89
N ARG A 536 6.01 -1.63 9.66
CA ARG A 536 5.55 -0.97 10.87
C ARG A 536 5.80 -1.80 12.11
N ASP A 537 5.35 -3.06 12.09
CA ASP A 537 5.59 -4.02 13.17
C ASP A 537 6.14 -5.33 12.62
N VAL A 538 6.90 -6.02 13.44
CA VAL A 538 7.32 -7.40 13.18
C VAL A 538 6.91 -8.26 14.37
N GLN A 539 6.20 -9.35 14.10
CA GLN A 539 5.82 -10.34 15.09
C GLN A 539 6.49 -11.68 14.81
N THR A 540 6.98 -12.31 15.87
CA THR A 540 7.39 -13.71 15.88
C THR A 540 6.79 -14.38 17.11
N GLN A 541 6.80 -15.70 17.17
CA GLN A 541 6.47 -16.44 18.39
C GLN A 541 7.74 -17.05 18.97
N GLY A 542 7.98 -16.85 20.28
CA GLY A 542 9.10 -17.46 20.99
C GLY A 542 8.76 -18.85 21.54
N ALA A 543 9.78 -19.55 22.07
CA ALA A 543 9.71 -20.92 22.60
C ALA A 543 8.53 -21.22 23.54
N SER A 544 8.11 -20.21 24.31
CA SER A 544 7.04 -20.30 25.31
C SER A 544 5.66 -19.99 24.76
N ASN A 545 5.49 -19.98 23.42
CA ASN A 545 4.32 -19.42 22.73
C ASN A 545 4.08 -17.93 23.01
N THR A 546 5.07 -17.23 23.57
CA THR A 546 4.98 -15.79 23.78
C THR A 546 5.19 -15.08 22.45
N LEU A 547 4.20 -14.30 22.03
CA LEU A 547 4.33 -13.45 20.86
C LEU A 547 5.33 -12.33 21.20
N ALA A 548 6.38 -12.18 20.41
CA ALA A 548 7.22 -11.00 20.44
C ALA A 548 6.76 -10.09 19.31
N GLU A 549 6.03 -9.03 19.66
CA GLU A 549 5.62 -7.97 18.73
C GLU A 549 6.52 -6.76 18.94
N VAL A 550 7.06 -6.26 17.84
CA VAL A 550 8.06 -5.21 17.87
C VAL A 550 7.73 -4.11 16.87
N ALA A 551 7.57 -2.88 17.37
CA ALA A 551 7.40 -1.72 16.50
C ALA A 551 8.76 -1.28 15.95
N VAL A 552 8.81 -1.12 14.64
CA VAL A 552 10.03 -0.79 13.89
C VAL A 552 10.01 0.61 13.26
N VAL A 553 8.88 1.33 13.43
CA VAL A 553 8.76 2.76 13.15
C VAL A 553 8.13 3.43 14.37
N ALA A 554 8.79 4.47 14.90
CA ALA A 554 8.17 5.34 15.89
C ALA A 554 6.96 6.02 15.24
N THR A 555 5.76 5.62 15.66
CA THR A 555 4.56 6.33 15.24
C THR A 555 4.59 7.70 15.92
N ALA A 556 4.71 8.76 15.11
CA ALA A 556 4.49 10.10 15.59
C ALA A 556 3.09 10.11 16.21
N LEU A 557 3.02 10.43 17.51
CA LEU A 557 1.74 10.62 18.16
C LEU A 557 1.03 11.80 17.49
N PRO A 558 -0.30 11.72 17.28
CA PRO A 558 -1.03 12.85 16.70
C PRO A 558 -0.85 14.10 17.56
N THR A 559 -1.10 15.28 16.99
CA THR A 559 -1.19 16.51 17.78
C THR A 559 -2.33 16.38 18.79
N TYR A 560 -2.20 17.04 19.94
CA TYR A 560 -3.34 17.17 20.83
C TYR A 560 -4.46 17.92 20.10
N ASP A 561 -5.69 17.50 20.35
CA ASP A 561 -6.86 18.20 19.84
C ASP A 561 -7.48 19.05 20.96
N ASP A 562 -6.98 20.28 21.07
CA ASP A 562 -7.42 21.24 22.07
C ASP A 562 -8.89 21.67 21.85
N THR A 563 -9.48 21.38 20.68
CA THR A 563 -10.89 21.71 20.39
C THR A 563 -11.87 20.84 21.19
N LEU A 564 -11.42 19.70 21.74
CA LEU A 564 -12.25 18.77 22.49
C LEU A 564 -12.49 19.22 23.95
N ALA A 565 -11.53 19.92 24.57
CA ALA A 565 -11.64 20.31 25.97
C ALA A 565 -12.87 21.21 26.28
N PRO A 566 -13.20 22.23 25.48
CA PRO A 566 -14.41 23.04 25.68
C PRO A 566 -15.72 22.26 25.51
N GLN A 567 -15.68 21.12 24.80
CA GLN A 567 -16.88 20.32 24.50
C GLN A 567 -17.24 19.36 25.64
N LEU A 568 -16.31 19.06 26.56
CA LEU A 568 -16.58 18.20 27.71
C LEU A 568 -17.26 18.98 28.84
N THR A 569 -18.59 18.85 28.94
CA THR A 569 -19.38 19.41 30.04
C THR A 569 -19.40 18.45 31.24
N GLY A 570 -18.73 18.81 32.34
CA GLY A 570 -18.67 17.99 33.55
C GLY A 570 -17.56 16.93 33.54
N ASN A 571 -17.74 15.85 34.31
CA ASN A 571 -16.76 14.76 34.37
C ASN A 571 -16.98 13.78 33.20
N GLY A 572 -15.91 13.19 32.68
CA GLY A 572 -15.98 12.23 31.60
C GLY A 572 -14.72 12.18 30.75
N VAL A 573 -14.88 11.59 29.56
CA VAL A 573 -13.87 11.51 28.50
C VAL A 573 -14.51 11.93 27.20
N ILE A 574 -13.82 12.78 26.45
CA ILE A 574 -14.09 13.04 25.04
C ILE A 574 -12.84 12.66 24.25
N GLY A 575 -13.02 11.88 23.19
CA GLY A 575 -11.92 11.47 22.34
C GLY A 575 -12.34 11.40 20.88
N ARG A 576 -11.42 11.71 19.98
CA ARG A 576 -11.59 11.51 18.55
C ARG A 576 -10.76 10.32 18.12
N ILE A 577 -11.36 9.39 17.38
CA ILE A 577 -10.68 8.24 16.75
C ILE A 577 -10.84 8.41 15.24
N GLY A 578 -9.73 8.66 14.55
CA GLY A 578 -9.75 9.10 13.16
C GLY A 578 -10.52 10.42 13.03
N THR A 579 -11.64 10.41 12.31
CA THR A 579 -12.51 11.59 12.13
C THR A 579 -13.73 11.59 13.07
N THR A 580 -13.98 10.50 13.79
CA THR A 580 -15.18 10.33 14.60
C THR A 580 -14.94 10.75 16.03
N THR A 581 -15.82 11.60 16.57
CA THR A 581 -15.75 12.07 17.95
C THR A 581 -16.69 11.24 18.84
N TYR A 582 -16.16 10.77 19.97
CA TYR A 582 -16.85 9.97 20.96
C TYR A 582 -16.83 10.68 22.31
N VAL A 583 -17.97 10.69 23.00
CA VAL A 583 -18.12 11.33 24.30
C VAL A 583 -18.72 10.34 25.29
N ALA A 584 -18.17 10.28 26.49
CA ALA A 584 -18.72 9.54 27.62
C ALA A 584 -18.70 10.45 28.86
N THR A 585 -19.87 10.85 29.35
CA THR A 585 -20.03 11.79 30.47
C THR A 585 -20.49 11.07 31.74
N SER A 586 -20.24 11.67 32.91
CA SER A 586 -20.62 11.08 34.21
C SER A 586 -22.10 11.18 34.57
N THR A 587 -22.90 11.92 33.80
CA THR A 587 -24.36 12.00 33.96
C THR A 587 -25.08 10.76 33.41
N GLU A 588 -24.37 9.92 32.66
CA GLU A 588 -24.85 8.65 32.14
C GLU A 588 -24.42 7.53 33.10
N SER A 589 -25.35 6.64 33.47
CA SER A 589 -25.15 5.63 34.53
C SER A 589 -24.00 4.66 34.21
N GLY A 590 -22.78 4.95 34.67
CA GLY A 590 -21.64 4.02 34.54
C GLY A 590 -20.24 4.60 34.44
N ALA A 591 -20.03 5.93 34.45
CA ALA A 591 -18.67 6.47 34.53
C ALA A 591 -18.09 6.23 35.94
N LEU A 592 -17.07 5.37 36.01
CA LEU A 592 -16.33 5.05 37.24
C LEU A 592 -14.91 5.53 37.04
N VAL A 593 -14.53 6.61 37.72
CA VAL A 593 -13.10 6.91 37.88
C VAL A 593 -12.66 6.19 39.14
N GLN A 594 -11.92 5.11 38.95
CA GLN A 594 -11.40 4.31 40.05
C GLN A 594 -9.90 4.55 40.13
N LEU A 595 -9.46 5.09 41.27
CA LEU A 595 -8.05 5.03 41.61
C LEU A 595 -7.78 3.62 42.13
N GLY A 596 -6.90 2.90 41.43
CA GLY A 596 -6.36 1.67 41.99
C GLY A 596 -5.59 2.01 43.27
N GLY A 597 -5.68 1.16 44.30
CA GLY A 597 -4.98 1.34 45.59
C GLY A 597 -3.44 1.45 45.49
N SER A 598 -2.87 1.30 44.29
CA SER A 598 -1.46 1.46 43.94
C SER A 598 -1.12 2.83 43.34
N GLY A 599 -1.95 3.87 43.53
CA GLY A 599 -1.75 5.21 42.93
C GLY A 599 -1.91 5.23 41.40
N ARG A 600 -2.64 4.25 40.87
CA ARG A 600 -3.00 4.12 39.45
C ARG A 600 -4.25 4.96 39.16
N LEU A 601 -4.20 5.78 38.13
CA LEU A 601 -5.40 6.43 37.59
C LEU A 601 -6.03 5.54 36.53
N ASP A 602 -7.22 5.00 36.78
CA ASP A 602 -8.09 4.44 35.74
C ASP A 602 -9.31 5.35 35.56
N ILE A 603 -9.42 5.97 34.40
CA ILE A 603 -10.63 6.70 34.00
C ILE A 603 -11.45 5.77 33.14
N PHE A 604 -12.58 5.31 33.68
CA PHE A 604 -13.56 4.54 32.93
C PHE A 604 -14.83 5.37 32.71
N ALA A 605 -15.20 5.57 31.46
CA ALA A 605 -16.39 6.31 31.08
C ALA A 605 -17.20 5.46 30.10
N ARG A 606 -18.48 5.21 30.42
CA ARG A 606 -19.41 4.41 29.60
C ARG A 606 -20.66 5.22 29.29
N ASN A 607 -21.08 5.21 28.03
CA ASN A 607 -22.41 5.72 27.65
C ASN A 607 -23.47 4.62 27.90
N SER A 608 -24.52 4.95 28.66
CA SER A 608 -25.63 4.05 28.99
C SER A 608 -26.80 4.10 27.99
N GLN A 609 -26.69 4.83 26.89
CA GLN A 609 -27.77 4.98 25.92
C GLN A 609 -27.88 3.73 25.03
N SER A 610 -28.92 2.91 25.33
CA SER A 610 -29.34 1.69 24.60
C SER A 610 -28.45 0.45 24.80
N ALA A 611 -29.11 -0.71 24.96
CA ALA A 611 -28.50 -2.04 25.12
C ALA A 611 -27.65 -2.50 23.92
N THR A 612 -27.60 -1.72 22.84
CA THR A 612 -26.94 -2.09 21.58
C THR A 612 -25.69 -1.26 21.24
N ASN A 613 -25.45 -0.10 21.87
CA ASN A 613 -24.32 0.78 21.54
C ASN A 613 -23.62 1.29 22.81
N HIS A 614 -22.85 0.43 23.45
CA HIS A 614 -22.04 0.83 24.60
C HIS A 614 -20.66 1.29 24.16
N VAL A 615 -20.42 2.59 24.27
CA VAL A 615 -19.09 3.17 24.12
C VAL A 615 -18.40 3.22 25.48
N ALA A 616 -17.16 2.75 25.56
CA ALA A 616 -16.36 2.70 26.77
C ALA A 616 -14.91 3.14 26.54
N TRP A 617 -14.46 4.13 27.30
CA TRP A 617 -13.06 4.53 27.36
C TRP A 617 -12.40 3.97 28.62
N ARG A 618 -11.13 3.58 28.52
CA ARG A 618 -10.25 3.34 29.66
C ARG A 618 -8.90 4.00 29.43
N ILE A 619 -8.58 5.00 30.25
CA ILE A 619 -7.27 5.67 30.26
C ILE A 619 -6.56 5.27 31.55
N THR A 620 -5.37 4.69 31.41
CA THR A 620 -4.54 4.30 32.55
C THR A 620 -3.27 5.13 32.55
N ALA A 621 -2.96 5.80 33.67
CA ALA A 621 -1.66 6.43 33.90
C ALA A 621 -1.05 5.83 35.18
N ASN A 622 0.12 5.20 35.04
CA ASN A 622 0.81 4.56 36.17
C ASN A 622 1.98 5.43 36.64
N ALA A 623 1.75 6.25 37.67
CA ALA A 623 2.80 6.93 38.41
C ALA A 623 2.34 7.25 39.83
N VAL A 624 3.20 6.95 40.81
CA VAL A 624 3.00 7.32 42.21
C VAL A 624 4.11 8.26 42.63
N PRO A 625 3.82 9.54 42.98
CA PRO A 625 2.56 10.26 42.82
C PRO A 625 2.30 10.74 41.38
N LEU A 626 1.06 11.06 41.05
CA LEU A 626 0.73 11.82 39.83
C LEU A 626 1.15 13.28 40.00
N VAL A 627 1.74 13.85 38.94
CA VAL A 627 2.30 15.20 38.94
C VAL A 627 1.69 16.01 37.78
N ALA A 628 1.08 17.15 38.10
CA ALA A 628 0.56 18.07 37.08
C ALA A 628 1.71 18.60 36.20
N GLY A 629 1.42 18.77 34.91
CA GLY A 629 2.40 19.13 33.87
C GLY A 629 3.23 17.95 33.36
N THR A 630 3.07 16.74 33.92
CA THR A 630 3.84 15.56 33.50
C THR A 630 3.12 14.80 32.39
N THR A 631 3.90 14.41 31.38
CA THR A 631 3.45 13.51 30.31
C THR A 631 3.95 12.10 30.59
N TYR A 632 3.00 11.17 30.69
CA TYR A 632 3.23 9.75 30.89
C TYR A 632 3.11 9.05 29.54
N ASN A 633 4.21 8.50 29.03
CA ASN A 633 4.18 7.68 27.82
C ASN A 633 3.65 6.29 28.14
N CYS A 634 2.96 5.69 27.16
CA CYS A 634 2.49 4.32 27.25
C CYS A 634 3.63 3.37 27.65
N THR A 635 3.36 2.50 28.63
CA THR A 635 4.27 1.43 29.03
C THR A 635 3.49 0.11 29.05
N ASN A 636 4.11 -0.96 28.58
CA ASN A 636 3.39 -2.23 28.43
C ASN A 636 3.14 -2.90 29.78
N GLY A 637 1.88 -3.26 30.01
CA GLY A 637 1.47 -4.19 31.05
C GLY A 637 0.43 -5.16 30.48
N THR A 638 0.38 -6.38 31.01
CA THR A 638 -0.65 -7.37 30.64
C THR A 638 -2.04 -6.87 31.07
N ILE A 639 -3.07 -7.08 30.27
CA ILE A 639 -4.44 -6.72 30.67
C ILE A 639 -4.84 -7.66 31.82
N GLY A 640 -5.13 -7.08 33.00
CA GLY A 640 -5.49 -7.85 34.20
C GLY A 640 -4.36 -8.11 35.19
N SER A 641 -3.10 -7.72 34.90
CA SER A 641 -2.04 -7.75 35.93
C SER A 641 -2.14 -6.54 36.87
N SER A 642 -1.59 -6.67 38.08
CA SER A 642 -1.47 -5.59 39.06
C SER A 642 -0.37 -4.57 38.70
N SER A 643 0.49 -4.88 37.72
CA SER A 643 1.65 -4.12 37.27
C SER A 643 1.42 -3.38 35.94
N GLN A 644 0.31 -2.64 35.82
CA GLN A 644 -0.05 -2.03 34.53
C GLN A 644 0.75 -0.77 34.25
N GLY A 645 1.32 -0.64 33.05
CA GLY A 645 1.83 0.62 32.54
C GLY A 645 0.74 1.59 32.04
N THR A 646 1.15 2.74 31.54
CA THR A 646 0.24 3.75 30.96
C THR A 646 -0.39 3.21 29.66
N ALA A 647 -1.70 3.39 29.45
CA ALA A 647 -2.43 2.87 28.29
C ALA A 647 -3.68 3.70 27.93
N VAL A 648 -4.10 3.63 26.66
CA VAL A 648 -5.39 4.14 26.18
C VAL A 648 -6.14 3.01 25.49
N LEU A 649 -7.35 2.74 25.95
CA LEU A 649 -8.21 1.66 25.45
C LEU A 649 -9.60 2.22 25.16
N PHE A 650 -10.22 1.75 24.07
CA PHE A 650 -11.54 2.15 23.67
C PHE A 650 -12.33 0.98 23.06
N ASP A 651 -13.58 0.85 23.46
CA ASP A 651 -14.49 -0.15 22.95
C ASP A 651 -15.85 0.47 22.63
N ASP A 652 -16.44 0.08 21.51
CA ASP A 652 -17.80 0.46 21.12
C ASP A 652 -18.78 -0.73 21.15
N ALA A 653 -18.34 -1.89 21.64
CA ALA A 653 -19.14 -3.11 21.76
C ALA A 653 -19.64 -3.38 23.19
N VAL A 654 -20.77 -4.09 23.26
CA VAL A 654 -21.44 -4.47 24.51
C VAL A 654 -20.59 -5.45 25.32
N GLY A 655 -20.05 -5.00 26.47
CA GLY A 655 -19.68 -5.90 27.57
C GLY A 655 -18.20 -6.23 27.77
N ILE A 656 -17.27 -5.62 27.04
CA ILE A 656 -15.85 -5.98 27.16
C ILE A 656 -15.14 -5.22 28.31
N LEU A 657 -15.48 -3.95 28.53
CA LEU A 657 -14.93 -3.16 29.64
C LEU A 657 -15.94 -3.06 30.79
N THR A 658 -16.14 -4.15 31.57
CA THR A 658 -17.18 -4.22 32.63
C THR A 658 -16.67 -3.96 34.04
N SER A 659 -15.36 -4.00 34.28
CA SER A 659 -14.78 -3.68 35.59
C SER A 659 -13.33 -3.24 35.47
N ALA A 660 -12.84 -2.57 36.52
CA ALA A 660 -11.43 -2.20 36.60
C ALA A 660 -10.49 -3.41 36.68
N ASN A 661 -10.91 -4.58 37.21
CA ASN A 661 -9.95 -5.64 37.59
C ASN A 661 -10.43 -7.11 37.57
N SER A 662 -11.58 -7.53 37.01
CA SER A 662 -12.02 -8.94 37.20
C SER A 662 -12.34 -9.71 35.92
N GLY A 663 -11.38 -10.51 35.45
CA GLY A 663 -11.57 -11.60 34.50
C GLY A 663 -10.23 -12.22 34.02
N PRO A 664 -10.03 -13.56 34.07
CA PRO A 664 -8.76 -14.23 33.73
C PRO A 664 -8.41 -14.30 32.23
N SER A 665 -9.21 -13.68 31.35
CA SER A 665 -8.82 -13.39 29.97
C SER A 665 -9.70 -12.26 29.44
N PRO A 666 -9.25 -11.00 29.57
CA PRO A 666 -9.99 -9.88 29.01
C PRO A 666 -9.92 -9.97 27.48
N VAL A 667 -11.10 -10.06 26.85
CA VAL A 667 -11.23 -9.83 25.41
C VAL A 667 -10.61 -8.47 25.11
N GLN A 668 -9.72 -8.40 24.11
CA GLN A 668 -9.15 -7.11 23.75
C GLN A 668 -10.25 -6.19 23.22
N PRO A 669 -10.30 -4.93 23.67
CA PRO A 669 -11.30 -3.99 23.17
C PRO A 669 -11.07 -3.70 21.69
N ARG A 670 -12.13 -3.27 20.98
CA ARG A 670 -12.05 -3.00 19.53
C ARG A 670 -10.85 -2.12 19.18
N PHE A 671 -10.58 -1.10 19.99
CA PHE A 671 -9.45 -0.19 19.84
C PHE A 671 -8.52 -0.25 21.06
N SER A 672 -7.25 -0.57 20.85
CA SER A 672 -6.29 -0.77 21.96
C SER A 672 -4.89 -0.30 21.60
N THR A 673 -4.22 0.45 22.49
CA THR A 673 -2.78 0.74 22.32
C THR A 673 -1.88 -0.45 22.69
N ARG A 674 -2.41 -1.51 23.29
CA ARG A 674 -1.59 -2.65 23.76
C ARG A 674 -1.21 -3.64 22.66
N ALA A 675 -1.85 -3.58 21.51
CA ALA A 675 -1.47 -4.35 20.33
C ALA A 675 -0.64 -3.45 19.41
N GLY A 676 0.54 -2.98 19.83
CA GLY A 676 1.42 -2.21 18.94
C GLY A 676 1.24 -0.68 18.91
N GLY A 677 0.43 -0.10 19.79
CA GLY A 677 0.07 1.32 19.74
C GLY A 677 0.93 2.22 20.63
N SER A 678 1.32 3.40 20.12
CA SER A 678 1.97 4.45 20.92
C SER A 678 0.91 5.27 21.68
N CYS A 679 1.19 5.75 22.88
CA CYS A 679 0.38 6.79 23.51
C CYS A 679 1.17 7.71 24.45
N ALA A 680 0.59 8.87 24.73
CA ALA A 680 0.99 9.79 25.77
C ALA A 680 -0.25 10.33 26.49
N VAL A 681 -0.20 10.35 27.82
CA VAL A 681 -1.22 10.89 28.71
C VAL A 681 -0.60 12.03 29.51
N THR A 682 -1.11 13.24 29.35
CA THR A 682 -0.58 14.43 30.04
C THR A 682 -1.57 14.87 31.10
N ILE A 683 -1.13 14.89 32.36
CA ILE A 683 -1.94 15.37 33.48
C ILE A 683 -1.75 16.87 33.59
N THR A 684 -2.81 17.65 33.41
CA THR A 684 -2.74 19.13 33.53
C THR A 684 -3.16 19.62 34.90
N HIS A 685 -3.99 18.85 35.60
CA HIS A 685 -4.44 19.18 36.94
C HIS A 685 -4.61 17.91 37.77
N VAL A 686 -4.19 17.94 39.02
CA VAL A 686 -4.42 16.87 40.00
C VAL A 686 -4.64 17.50 41.37
N THR A 687 -5.74 17.11 42.03
CA THR A 687 -5.99 17.44 43.44
C THR A 687 -5.93 16.16 44.26
N ASN A 688 -5.10 16.16 45.30
CA ASN A 688 -4.97 15.04 46.22
C ASN A 688 -5.85 15.30 47.47
N GLY A 689 -6.57 14.29 47.93
CA GLY A 689 -7.31 14.29 49.19
C GLY A 689 -6.41 14.01 50.40
N ASN A 690 -6.99 14.14 51.59
CA ASN A 690 -6.27 14.04 52.87
C ASN A 690 -5.80 12.62 53.27
N GLY A 691 -5.95 11.62 52.38
CA GLY A 691 -5.45 10.25 52.57
C GLY A 691 -4.29 9.95 51.62
N ALA A 692 -3.32 9.13 52.04
CA ALA A 692 -2.17 8.76 51.23
C ALA A 692 -2.60 8.21 49.85
N GLY A 693 -2.39 8.99 48.79
CA GLY A 693 -2.66 8.60 47.40
C GLY A 693 -4.10 8.77 46.91
N ALA A 694 -5.00 9.40 47.69
CA ALA A 694 -6.35 9.71 47.19
C ALA A 694 -6.30 10.90 46.23
N VAL A 695 -6.70 10.73 44.97
CA VAL A 695 -6.89 11.83 44.00
C VAL A 695 -8.38 12.19 43.99
N THR A 696 -8.72 13.43 44.37
CA THR A 696 -10.12 13.89 44.43
C THR A 696 -10.56 14.59 43.14
N ALA A 697 -9.61 15.11 42.35
CA ALA A 697 -9.86 15.63 41.02
C ALA A 697 -8.65 15.42 40.10
N VAL A 698 -8.88 15.17 38.82
CA VAL A 698 -7.83 15.05 37.80
C VAL A 698 -8.33 15.53 36.45
N GLN A 699 -7.46 16.19 35.69
CA GLN A 699 -7.71 16.60 34.32
C GLN A 699 -6.46 16.37 33.48
N GLY A 700 -6.68 16.13 32.19
CA GLY A 700 -5.58 15.95 31.27
C GLY A 700 -6.02 15.65 29.86
N TYR A 701 -5.02 15.52 28.99
CA TYR A 701 -5.19 15.16 27.60
C TYR A 701 -4.51 13.83 27.33
N PHE A 702 -4.95 13.14 26.30
CA PHE A 702 -4.26 11.98 25.78
C PHE A 702 -4.16 12.06 24.27
N ARG A 703 -3.14 11.39 23.75
CA ARG A 703 -2.94 11.13 22.34
C ARG A 703 -2.40 9.72 22.20
N ALA A 704 -2.88 9.00 21.21
CA ALA A 704 -2.64 7.60 21.03
C ALA A 704 -2.72 7.22 19.55
N VAL A 705 -2.09 6.11 19.23
CA VAL A 705 -2.30 5.37 18.00
C VAL A 705 -2.86 4.03 18.44
N VAL A 706 -4.17 3.83 18.26
CA VAL A 706 -4.88 2.63 18.74
C VAL A 706 -4.99 1.61 17.63
N PHE A 707 -4.83 0.32 17.94
CA PHE A 707 -5.09 -0.77 17.00
C PHE A 707 -6.58 -1.09 16.93
N GLU A 708 -7.17 -0.95 15.76
CA GLU A 708 -8.53 -1.39 15.47
C GLU A 708 -8.54 -2.87 15.06
N THR A 709 -9.12 -3.71 15.92
CA THR A 709 -9.05 -5.16 15.82
C THR A 709 -9.75 -5.72 14.58
N TYR A 710 -10.81 -5.08 14.09
CA TYR A 710 -11.59 -5.57 12.95
C TYR A 710 -10.93 -5.29 11.60
N THR A 711 -10.51 -4.04 11.42
CA THR A 711 -9.86 -3.56 10.20
C THR A 711 -8.37 -3.89 10.19
N LYS A 712 -7.80 -4.27 11.34
CA LYS A 712 -6.37 -4.48 11.56
C LYS A 712 -5.56 -3.22 11.20
N THR A 713 -6.13 -2.04 11.48
CA THR A 713 -5.51 -0.74 11.20
C THR A 713 -5.21 0.00 12.47
N TYR A 714 -4.18 0.84 12.43
CA TYR A 714 -3.94 1.78 13.50
C TYR A 714 -4.59 3.10 13.18
N VAL A 715 -5.25 3.65 14.19
CA VAL A 715 -6.04 4.85 14.04
C VAL A 715 -5.53 5.89 15.02
N GLU A 716 -5.29 7.10 14.51
CA GLU A 716 -4.93 8.23 15.35
C GLU A 716 -6.07 8.52 16.32
N THR A 717 -5.70 8.77 17.57
CA THR A 717 -6.63 9.05 18.64
C THR A 717 -6.12 10.18 19.49
N SER A 718 -6.96 11.14 19.83
CA SER A 718 -6.64 12.18 20.81
C SER A 718 -7.87 12.54 21.61
N GLY A 719 -7.68 13.08 22.81
CA GLY A 719 -8.81 13.40 23.65
C GLY A 719 -8.46 14.13 24.93
N TYR A 720 -9.51 14.41 25.69
CA TYR A 720 -9.48 15.11 26.96
C TYR A 720 -10.32 14.34 27.98
N PHE A 721 -9.88 14.38 29.24
CA PHE A 721 -10.60 13.79 30.35
C PHE A 721 -10.65 14.74 31.54
N ARG A 722 -11.74 14.63 32.29
CA ARG A 722 -11.97 15.40 33.52
C ARG A 722 -12.67 14.53 34.56
N TYR A 723 -12.21 14.62 35.80
CA TYR A 723 -12.88 14.05 36.96
C TYR A 723 -12.75 14.98 38.17
N GLY A 724 -13.85 15.13 38.91
CA GLY A 724 -13.95 16.04 40.04
C GLY A 724 -14.11 17.51 39.62
N ALA A 725 -14.55 18.34 40.56
CA ALA A 725 -14.57 19.79 40.37
C ALA A 725 -13.11 20.29 40.37
N ALA A 726 -12.62 20.78 39.23
CA ALA A 726 -11.49 21.69 39.26
C ALA A 726 -12.03 23.02 39.78
N ASN A 727 -11.71 23.34 41.03
CA ASN A 727 -11.88 24.69 41.53
C ASN A 727 -10.76 25.58 40.98
#